data_AF-A0A8X6JMG6-F1
#
_entry.id   AF-A0A8X6JMG6-F1
#
_cell.length_a   1.000
_cell.length_b   1.000
_cell.length_c   1.000
_cell.angle_alpha   90.00
_cell.angle_beta   90.00
_cell.angle_gamma   90.00
#
_symmetry.space_group_name_H-M   'P 1'
#
loop_
_entity.id
_entity.type
_entity.pdbx_description
1 polymer ?
#
loop_
_entity_poly.entity_id
_entity_poly.type
_entity_poly.pdbx_seq_one_letter_code
_entity_poly.pdbx_strand_id
1 'polypeptide(L)'
;MKSIYATHGIPEELVSDGGPPYNSNLMMNFFREWGIKHVILPHFPRANGQIERAVQTVKNSLTKAAKKGKGLYVLLLDYRIQPAKDMPSPAEFLMRRKLRTFLPSHPGQLKPTFDVERAREALRKRQNIQNKYANKHATVLPVLHQNAKVWYLDYGETNWKNQALQALQKMELYHEEVRRNFLATFDWLKEHACSRSYGLGTKLPWDETWLIESLSDSTIYMAFYTVAHLLQGGVKGSIDGSKGSPLAIKPSDLTPEVWDYIFFKNASYPKTKMEKSVLLKLKREFEFWYPVDVRCSGKDLVPNHLTYFIYNHCAMWPSQPEKWPKSARANGHLLLNSEKMSKSTGNFLTLSQALEKYSADGMRLSLADAGDGIEDANFVESMADAGVLRLYSFLEWVKEMIATKDQLRTTKEETFNDKVFSNEINHCIVESERSYEEMLYKEALRTAFFELQAARDKYRELTVKELMRQDLVFRFIEVQILLLSPICPHISEHIWKLLGKKESIMKAKWPKAESVDKVLLKASAYFMDVAHTFRLRQKNLKGKKGVPVAKPTHADIWVARTFPPWQSLVLQTLQKLYKEPEGLPDNKVIASELGKLSDLKKYMKKVMPFAQVMKEKTKNLGISALNLFLDFDEMAILKENKEYLISTLDLEELSFKYSDESQDKALEDCCPGEPIIIYSTAPSVSLKLINQQPHEGYIEIQLPVYEGTPVSSLISRIRKAQKIPEIKQIKLYRYIDINLGPRTIPVLGKTEDGKSVLSEDSKFSVELEKASISLAENGKKLEIGSQVSYVVV
;
A
#
# COMPACT_ATOMS: atom_id res chain seq x y z
N MET A 1 28.25 -34.98 13.78
CA MET A 1 29.39 -34.60 14.65
C MET A 1 30.24 -35.83 15.01
N LYS A 2 29.65 -36.86 15.66
CA LYS A 2 30.33 -38.13 15.97
C LYS A 2 31.11 -38.77 14.80
N SER A 3 30.52 -38.82 13.59
CA SER A 3 31.20 -39.35 12.39
C SER A 3 32.42 -38.55 11.94
N ILE A 4 32.38 -37.22 12.12
CA ILE A 4 33.49 -36.32 11.78
C ILE A 4 34.62 -36.51 12.80
N TYR A 5 34.29 -36.58 14.10
CA TYR A 5 35.28 -36.82 15.15
C TYR A 5 35.90 -38.22 15.08
N ALA A 6 35.14 -39.24 14.68
CA ALA A 6 35.68 -40.57 14.42
C ALA A 6 36.70 -40.59 13.26
N THR A 7 36.52 -39.70 12.28
CA THR A 7 37.41 -39.63 11.10
C THR A 7 38.63 -38.74 11.32
N HIS A 8 38.50 -37.69 12.14
CA HIS A 8 39.50 -36.62 12.24
C HIS A 8 40.04 -36.38 13.66
N GLY A 9 39.53 -37.10 14.66
CA GLY A 9 39.86 -36.91 16.07
C GLY A 9 38.86 -36.01 16.79
N ILE A 10 38.83 -36.15 18.11
CA ILE A 10 38.02 -35.33 19.01
C ILE A 10 38.78 -34.01 19.26
N PRO A 11 38.15 -32.84 19.09
CA PRO A 11 38.81 -31.56 19.34
C PRO A 11 38.98 -31.29 20.84
N GLU A 12 40.08 -30.67 21.24
CA GLU A 12 40.32 -30.25 22.63
C GLU A 12 39.42 -29.07 23.04
N GLU A 13 39.24 -28.10 22.14
CA GLU A 13 38.42 -26.91 22.35
C GLU A 13 37.49 -26.64 21.16
N LEU A 14 36.24 -26.28 21.44
CA LEU A 14 35.25 -25.87 20.45
C LEU A 14 34.71 -24.49 20.85
N VAL A 15 34.78 -23.52 19.93
CA VAL A 15 34.30 -22.15 20.15
C VAL A 15 33.01 -21.94 19.37
N SER A 16 31.96 -21.41 20.02
CA SER A 16 30.70 -21.05 19.33
C SER A 16 30.14 -19.71 19.82
N ASP A 17 29.14 -19.21 19.07
CA ASP A 17 28.38 -17.99 19.36
C ASP A 17 27.32 -18.17 20.47
N GLY A 18 27.21 -19.38 21.04
CA GLY A 18 26.20 -19.71 22.05
C GLY A 18 24.79 -19.94 21.49
N GLY A 19 24.65 -20.12 20.18
CA GLY A 19 23.35 -20.38 19.55
C GLY A 19 22.60 -21.58 20.14
N PRO A 20 21.25 -21.62 20.05
CA PRO A 20 20.42 -22.65 20.71
C PRO A 20 20.84 -24.11 20.49
N PRO A 21 21.32 -24.54 19.30
CA PRO A 21 21.76 -25.92 19.08
C PRO A 21 22.98 -26.33 19.92
N TYR A 22 23.90 -25.39 20.17
CA TYR A 22 25.13 -25.61 20.93
C TYR A 22 24.97 -25.40 22.44
N ASN A 23 23.86 -24.76 22.85
CA ASN A 23 23.56 -24.45 24.24
C ASN A 23 22.44 -25.35 24.84
N SER A 24 22.10 -26.45 24.15
CA SER A 24 21.14 -27.43 24.64
C SER A 24 21.78 -28.37 25.67
N ASN A 25 21.01 -28.84 26.66
CA ASN A 25 21.49 -29.80 27.67
C ASN A 25 22.08 -31.07 27.03
N LEU A 26 21.50 -31.52 25.92
CA LEU A 26 21.96 -32.69 25.18
C LEU A 26 23.36 -32.47 24.58
N MET A 27 23.64 -31.27 24.05
CA MET A 27 24.94 -30.92 23.50
C MET A 27 25.99 -30.66 24.58
N MET A 28 25.61 -30.02 25.69
CA MET A 28 26.53 -29.81 26.83
C MET A 28 26.97 -31.15 27.44
N ASN A 29 26.04 -32.09 27.60
CA ASN A 29 26.37 -33.44 28.09
C ASN A 29 27.29 -34.16 27.09
N PHE A 30 27.01 -34.04 25.79
CA PHE A 30 27.86 -34.59 24.75
C PHE A 30 29.29 -34.02 24.80
N PHE A 31 29.48 -32.71 24.98
CA PHE A 31 30.82 -32.12 25.12
C PHE A 31 31.55 -32.57 26.37
N ARG A 32 30.86 -32.73 27.51
CA ARG A 32 31.45 -33.28 28.74
C ARG A 32 31.87 -34.74 28.57
N GLU A 33 31.00 -35.58 28.02
CA GLU A 33 31.28 -37.00 27.77
C GLU A 33 32.49 -37.20 26.84
N TRP A 34 32.64 -36.32 25.85
CA TRP A 34 33.71 -36.40 24.86
C TRP A 34 34.95 -35.59 25.27
N GLY A 35 34.97 -34.96 26.45
CA GLY A 35 36.11 -34.19 26.95
C GLY A 35 36.42 -32.91 26.17
N ILE A 36 35.42 -32.33 25.50
CA ILE A 36 35.58 -31.13 24.66
C ILE A 36 35.32 -29.89 25.51
N LYS A 37 36.28 -28.97 25.59
CA LYS A 37 36.09 -27.66 26.22
C LYS A 37 35.27 -26.76 25.31
N HIS A 38 34.04 -26.45 25.69
CA HIS A 38 33.18 -25.54 24.93
C HIS A 38 33.34 -24.11 25.44
N VAL A 39 33.79 -23.20 24.56
CA VAL A 39 33.94 -21.78 24.86
C VAL A 39 32.89 -20.98 24.09
N ILE A 40 32.09 -20.20 24.82
CA ILE A 40 31.03 -19.36 24.26
C ILE A 40 31.52 -17.92 24.18
N LEU A 41 31.49 -17.31 22.99
CA LEU A 41 31.84 -15.91 22.78
C LEU A 41 30.58 -15.14 22.30
N PRO A 42 29.76 -14.62 23.23
CA PRO A 42 28.44 -14.09 22.88
C PRO A 42 28.49 -12.74 22.13
N HIS A 43 29.60 -12.00 22.18
CA HIS A 43 29.68 -10.65 21.61
C HIS A 43 31.00 -10.38 20.86
N PHE A 44 31.27 -11.16 19.81
CA PHE A 44 32.24 -10.78 18.78
C PHE A 44 31.53 -10.60 17.41
N PRO A 45 30.90 -9.44 17.15
CA PRO A 45 30.22 -9.16 15.88
C PRO A 45 31.10 -9.40 14.65
N ARG A 46 32.42 -9.19 14.80
CA ARG A 46 33.41 -9.45 13.74
C ARG A 46 33.67 -10.94 13.49
N ALA A 47 33.64 -11.79 14.52
CA ALA A 47 33.75 -13.24 14.37
C ALA A 47 32.48 -13.83 13.76
N ASN A 48 31.31 -13.37 14.21
CA ASN A 48 30.02 -13.75 13.63
C ASN A 48 29.96 -13.33 12.15
N GLY A 49 30.39 -12.11 11.81
CA GLY A 49 30.50 -11.65 10.42
C GLY A 49 31.54 -12.39 9.55
N GLN A 50 32.49 -13.13 10.15
CA GLN A 50 33.36 -14.05 9.40
C GLN A 50 32.67 -15.40 9.17
N ILE A 51 31.98 -15.93 10.17
CA ILE A 51 31.18 -17.16 10.06
C ILE A 51 30.06 -16.97 9.03
N GLU A 52 29.35 -15.84 9.07
CA GLU A 52 28.31 -15.50 8.09
C GLU A 52 28.85 -15.45 6.66
N ARG A 53 30.04 -14.86 6.45
CA ARG A 53 30.72 -14.87 5.15
C ARG A 53 31.10 -16.28 4.68
N ALA A 54 31.54 -17.13 5.60
CA ALA A 54 31.81 -18.54 5.29
C ALA A 54 30.52 -19.27 4.90
N VAL A 55 29.44 -19.09 5.66
CA VAL A 55 28.10 -19.65 5.36
C VAL A 55 27.59 -19.15 4.01
N GLN A 56 27.75 -17.86 3.71
CA GLN A 56 27.36 -17.28 2.43
C GLN A 56 28.15 -17.90 1.26
N THR A 57 29.45 -18.15 1.46
CA THR A 57 30.29 -18.82 0.45
C THR A 57 29.82 -20.25 0.20
N VAL A 58 29.45 -20.99 1.25
CA VAL A 58 28.89 -22.33 1.12
C VAL A 58 27.53 -22.29 0.41
N LYS A 59 26.62 -21.39 0.81
CA LYS A 59 25.30 -21.22 0.17
C LYS A 59 25.44 -20.90 -1.31
N ASN A 60 26.28 -19.92 -1.67
CA ASN A 60 26.54 -19.55 -3.06
C ASN A 60 27.11 -20.72 -3.87
N SER A 61 27.99 -21.52 -3.25
CA SER A 61 28.57 -22.70 -3.88
C SER A 61 27.53 -23.81 -4.11
N LEU A 62 26.62 -24.02 -3.16
CA LEU A 62 25.49 -24.94 -3.28
C LEU A 62 24.53 -24.52 -4.39
N THR A 63 24.18 -23.23 -4.48
CA THR A 63 23.32 -22.70 -5.54
C THR A 63 23.95 -22.88 -6.92
N LYS A 64 25.27 -22.65 -7.05
CA LYS A 64 26.01 -22.89 -8.30
C LYS A 64 26.08 -24.38 -8.65
N ALA A 65 26.23 -25.26 -7.67
CA ALA A 65 26.23 -26.70 -7.88
C ALA A 65 24.85 -27.21 -8.33
N ALA A 66 23.77 -26.73 -7.70
CA ALA A 66 22.40 -27.07 -8.08
C ALA A 66 22.09 -26.65 -9.52
N LYS A 67 22.49 -25.44 -9.93
CA LYS A 67 22.35 -24.97 -11.33
C LYS A 67 23.13 -25.81 -12.35
N LYS A 68 24.19 -26.49 -11.93
CA LYS A 68 25.05 -27.33 -12.79
C LYS A 68 24.79 -28.84 -12.62
N GLY A 69 23.77 -29.24 -11.85
CA GLY A 69 23.47 -30.64 -11.58
C GLY A 69 24.55 -31.40 -10.78
N LYS A 70 25.47 -30.71 -10.10
CA LYS A 70 26.52 -31.34 -9.29
C LYS A 70 25.98 -31.66 -7.88
N GLY A 71 26.19 -32.90 -7.42
CA GLY A 71 25.83 -33.32 -6.06
C GLY A 71 26.71 -32.70 -4.96
N LEU A 72 26.19 -32.67 -3.72
CA LEU A 72 26.85 -32.08 -2.54
C LEU A 72 28.27 -32.61 -2.30
N TYR A 73 28.48 -33.92 -2.44
CA TYR A 73 29.78 -34.54 -2.18
C TYR A 73 30.87 -34.12 -3.18
N VAL A 74 30.49 -33.88 -4.44
CA VAL A 74 31.40 -33.39 -5.47
C VAL A 74 31.79 -31.93 -5.18
N LEU A 75 30.83 -31.11 -4.74
CA LEU A 75 31.11 -29.74 -4.32
C LEU A 75 32.06 -29.70 -3.10
N LEU A 76 31.82 -30.56 -2.11
CA LEU A 76 32.69 -30.63 -0.93
C LEU A 76 34.10 -31.10 -1.29
N LEU A 77 34.24 -32.02 -2.25
CA LEU A 77 35.53 -32.43 -2.78
C LEU A 77 36.22 -31.24 -3.46
N ASP A 78 35.55 -30.57 -4.40
CA ASP A 78 36.06 -29.39 -5.14
C ASP A 78 36.49 -28.26 -4.18
N TYR A 79 35.72 -27.99 -3.12
CA TYR A 79 36.07 -26.99 -2.11
C TYR A 79 37.32 -27.37 -1.30
N ARG A 80 37.44 -28.66 -0.91
CA ARG A 80 38.55 -29.14 -0.06
C ARG A 80 39.88 -29.22 -0.79
N ILE A 81 39.87 -29.41 -2.11
CA ILE A 81 41.08 -29.49 -2.96
C ILE A 81 41.54 -28.13 -3.48
N GLN A 82 40.76 -27.06 -3.31
CA GLN A 82 41.10 -25.75 -3.83
C GLN A 82 42.24 -25.14 -3.00
N PRO A 83 43.43 -24.89 -3.59
CA PRO A 83 44.52 -24.25 -2.88
C PRO A 83 44.21 -22.78 -2.60
N ALA A 84 44.72 -22.26 -1.49
CA ALA A 84 44.70 -20.83 -1.23
C ALA A 84 45.94 -20.17 -1.88
N LYS A 85 45.90 -18.85 -2.13
CA LYS A 85 47.05 -18.11 -2.67
C LYS A 85 48.29 -18.40 -1.82
N ASP A 86 49.32 -18.97 -2.45
CA ASP A 86 50.61 -19.37 -1.87
C ASP A 86 50.54 -20.42 -0.73
N MET A 87 49.47 -21.23 -0.67
CA MET A 87 49.31 -22.30 0.33
C MET A 87 48.66 -23.57 -0.24
N PRO A 88 48.99 -24.75 0.30
CA PRO A 88 48.30 -25.99 -0.05
C PRO A 88 46.80 -25.93 0.32
N SER A 89 46.00 -26.76 -0.33
CA SER A 89 44.57 -26.87 -0.09
C SER A 89 44.24 -27.40 1.31
N PRO A 90 43.03 -27.15 1.85
CA PRO A 90 42.62 -27.68 3.15
C PRO A 90 42.77 -29.21 3.27
N ALA A 91 42.47 -29.95 2.20
CA ALA A 91 42.65 -31.40 2.17
C ALA A 91 44.12 -31.81 2.22
N GLU A 92 45.00 -31.10 1.50
CA GLU A 92 46.44 -31.36 1.52
C GLU A 92 47.02 -31.06 2.91
N PHE A 93 46.61 -29.97 3.55
CA PHE A 93 47.01 -29.64 4.93
C PHE A 93 46.64 -30.73 5.93
N LEU A 94 45.42 -31.25 5.83
CA LEU A 94 44.89 -32.24 6.79
C LEU A 94 45.42 -33.65 6.51
N MET A 95 45.44 -34.07 5.24
CA MET A 95 45.74 -35.45 4.82
C MET A 95 47.20 -35.65 4.39
N ARG A 96 47.99 -34.57 4.32
CA ARG A 96 49.39 -34.53 3.85
C ARG A 96 49.60 -35.07 2.43
N ARG A 97 48.54 -35.15 1.62
CA ARG A 97 48.59 -35.64 0.24
C ARG A 97 47.51 -34.99 -0.60
N LYS A 98 47.70 -34.97 -1.92
CA LYS A 98 46.63 -34.56 -2.84
C LYS A 98 45.54 -35.64 -2.88
N LEU A 99 44.29 -35.21 -2.93
CA LEU A 99 43.17 -36.11 -3.16
C LEU A 99 42.99 -36.33 -4.66
N ARG A 100 42.65 -37.55 -5.06
CA ARG A 100 42.28 -37.85 -6.46
C ARG A 100 40.93 -37.22 -6.76
N THR A 101 40.81 -36.60 -7.93
CA THR A 101 39.60 -35.90 -8.37
C THR A 101 39.12 -36.47 -9.70
N PHE A 102 38.03 -35.91 -10.24
CA PHE A 102 37.56 -36.25 -11.58
C PHE A 102 38.50 -35.74 -12.69
N LEU A 103 39.48 -34.88 -12.36
CA LEU A 103 40.53 -34.48 -13.29
C LEU A 103 41.65 -35.55 -13.31
N PRO A 104 42.13 -35.95 -14.50
CA PRO A 104 43.26 -36.88 -14.61
C PRO A 104 44.50 -36.30 -13.91
N SER A 105 45.05 -37.04 -12.95
CA SER A 105 46.25 -36.64 -12.19
C SER A 105 47.26 -37.78 -12.17
N HIS A 106 48.53 -37.47 -12.39
CA HIS A 106 49.60 -38.48 -12.40
C HIS A 106 49.78 -39.09 -10.98
N PRO A 107 49.92 -40.43 -10.82
CA PRO A 107 50.02 -41.06 -9.49
C PRO A 107 51.15 -40.50 -8.60
N GLY A 108 52.24 -40.02 -9.21
CA GLY A 108 53.34 -39.36 -8.49
C GLY A 108 52.95 -38.04 -7.80
N GLN A 109 51.91 -37.36 -8.26
CA GLN A 109 51.40 -36.12 -7.66
C GLN A 109 50.53 -36.36 -6.42
N LEU A 110 50.15 -37.61 -6.14
CA LEU A 110 49.37 -37.99 -4.96
C LEU A 110 50.25 -38.29 -3.74
N LYS A 111 51.58 -38.17 -3.87
CA LYS A 111 52.53 -38.36 -2.78
C LYS A 111 52.67 -37.08 -1.91
N PRO A 112 52.95 -37.21 -0.60
CA PRO A 112 53.24 -36.07 0.26
C PRO A 112 54.44 -35.29 -0.25
N THR A 113 54.27 -34.00 -0.55
CA THR A 113 55.32 -33.20 -1.23
C THR A 113 55.51 -31.79 -0.67
N PHE A 114 54.75 -31.36 0.34
CA PHE A 114 54.90 -30.01 0.91
C PHE A 114 55.55 -30.03 2.30
N ASP A 115 56.39 -29.03 2.55
CA ASP A 115 57.03 -28.77 3.84
C ASP A 115 56.00 -28.26 4.85
N VAL A 116 55.78 -29.03 5.91
CA VAL A 116 54.75 -28.77 6.94
C VAL A 116 55.08 -27.52 7.75
N GLU A 117 56.35 -27.30 8.07
CA GLU A 117 56.76 -26.15 8.90
C GLU A 117 56.62 -24.86 8.11
N ARG A 118 57.07 -24.85 6.85
CA ARG A 118 56.87 -23.70 5.96
C ARG A 118 55.39 -23.37 5.73
N ALA A 119 54.54 -24.38 5.61
CA ALA A 119 53.10 -24.19 5.45
C ALA A 119 52.42 -23.68 6.73
N ARG A 120 52.85 -24.15 7.91
CA ARG A 120 52.38 -23.65 9.23
C ARG A 120 52.81 -22.20 9.46
N GLU A 121 54.04 -21.84 9.11
CA GLU A 121 54.53 -20.47 9.19
C GLU A 121 53.75 -19.53 8.27
N ALA A 122 53.50 -19.94 7.02
CA ALA A 122 52.67 -19.18 6.09
C ALA A 122 51.25 -18.96 6.64
N LEU A 123 50.64 -19.99 7.25
CA LEU A 123 49.33 -19.90 7.89
C LEU A 123 49.34 -18.92 9.08
N ARG A 124 50.31 -19.04 9.99
CA ARG A 124 50.48 -18.13 11.14
C ARG A 124 50.69 -16.69 10.69
N LYS A 125 51.52 -16.48 9.66
CA LYS A 125 51.78 -15.15 9.09
C LYS A 125 50.52 -14.55 8.50
N ARG A 126 49.71 -15.34 7.79
CA ARG A 126 48.41 -14.91 7.27
C ARG A 126 47.41 -14.61 8.39
N GLN A 127 47.32 -15.44 9.42
CA GLN A 127 46.45 -15.21 10.58
C GLN A 127 46.85 -13.93 11.31
N ASN A 128 48.14 -13.68 11.50
CA ASN A 128 48.65 -12.46 12.12
C ASN A 128 48.35 -11.21 11.28
N ILE A 129 48.50 -11.29 9.96
CA ILE A 129 48.13 -10.20 9.04
C ILE A 129 46.62 -9.94 9.09
N GLN A 130 45.80 -10.98 9.03
CA GLN A 130 44.34 -10.87 9.15
C GLN A 130 43.94 -10.27 10.50
N ASN A 131 44.58 -10.69 11.59
CA ASN A 131 44.34 -10.16 12.94
C ASN A 131 44.75 -8.69 13.03
N LYS A 132 45.89 -8.30 12.44
CA LYS A 132 46.35 -6.90 12.39
C LYS A 132 45.40 -6.00 11.60
N TYR A 133 44.89 -6.46 10.46
CA TYR A 133 43.87 -5.72 9.70
C TYR A 133 42.53 -5.69 10.43
N ALA A 134 42.12 -6.80 11.05
CA ALA A 134 40.88 -6.88 11.83
C ALA A 134 40.90 -5.96 13.07
N ASN A 135 42.08 -5.77 13.68
CA ASN A 135 42.25 -4.94 14.88
C ASN A 135 42.76 -3.52 14.59
N LYS A 136 42.91 -3.13 13.33
CA LYS A 136 43.43 -1.81 12.94
C LYS A 136 42.63 -0.62 13.52
N HIS A 137 41.35 -0.85 13.82
CA HIS A 137 40.44 0.11 14.44
C HIS A 137 39.94 -0.34 15.82
N ALA A 138 40.59 -1.33 16.44
CA ALA A 138 40.24 -1.81 17.78
C ALA A 138 41.14 -1.13 18.82
N THR A 139 40.54 -0.34 19.69
CA THR A 139 41.17 0.14 20.92
C THR A 139 41.13 -0.97 21.95
N VAL A 140 42.27 -1.28 22.58
CA VAL A 140 42.31 -2.19 23.72
C VAL A 140 41.64 -1.48 24.89
N LEU A 141 40.45 -1.94 25.28
CA LEU A 141 39.76 -1.41 26.44
C LEU A 141 40.46 -1.87 27.73
N PRO A 142 40.54 -1.02 28.77
CA PRO A 142 41.01 -1.44 30.08
C PRO A 142 40.18 -2.62 30.59
N VAL A 143 40.84 -3.59 31.22
CA VAL A 143 40.16 -4.75 31.83
C VAL A 143 39.32 -4.24 33.00
N LEU A 144 38.01 -4.49 32.98
CA LEU A 144 37.13 -4.16 34.10
C LEU A 144 37.49 -5.04 35.30
N HIS A 145 37.83 -4.43 36.43
CA HIS A 145 38.11 -5.13 37.67
C HIS A 145 36.79 -5.45 38.39
N GLN A 146 36.65 -6.67 38.89
CA GLN A 146 35.55 -7.06 39.79
C GLN A 146 35.60 -6.13 41.03
N ASN A 147 34.47 -5.53 41.42
CA ASN A 147 34.31 -4.46 42.43
C ASN A 147 34.63 -3.01 41.99
N ALA A 148 34.66 -2.72 40.68
CA ALA A 148 34.70 -1.33 40.21
C ALA A 148 33.45 -0.54 40.69
N LYS A 149 33.66 0.60 41.33
CA LYS A 149 32.58 1.50 41.76
C LYS A 149 31.97 2.19 40.54
N VAL A 150 30.65 2.15 40.40
CA VAL A 150 29.89 2.82 39.34
C VAL A 150 28.67 3.51 39.93
N TRP A 151 28.26 4.61 39.33
CA TRP A 151 26.98 5.25 39.62
C TRP A 151 25.89 4.58 38.80
N TYR A 152 24.72 4.38 39.42
CA TYR A 152 23.56 3.75 38.79
C TYR A 152 22.27 4.51 39.14
N LEU A 153 21.26 4.33 38.30
CA LEU A 153 19.88 4.74 38.55
C LEU A 153 19.11 3.54 39.10
N ASP A 154 18.44 3.72 40.22
CA ASP A 154 17.71 2.65 40.93
C ASP A 154 16.27 2.50 40.41
N TYR A 155 16.11 1.99 39.18
CA TYR A 155 14.77 1.72 38.65
C TYR A 155 14.09 0.50 39.31
N GLY A 156 14.81 -0.24 40.15
CA GLY A 156 14.29 -1.36 40.93
C GLY A 156 13.47 -0.94 42.16
N GLU A 157 13.53 0.34 42.55
CA GLU A 157 12.77 0.87 43.68
C GLU A 157 11.26 0.68 43.49
N THR A 158 10.61 0.05 44.48
CA THR A 158 9.19 -0.34 44.38
C THR A 158 8.26 0.86 44.23
N ASN A 159 8.51 1.95 44.96
CA ASN A 159 7.67 3.15 44.90
C ASN A 159 7.78 3.83 43.52
N TRP A 160 8.99 3.96 43.00
CA TRP A 160 9.23 4.57 41.69
C TRP A 160 8.64 3.74 40.55
N LYS A 161 8.83 2.41 40.59
CA LYS A 161 8.20 1.47 39.66
C LYS A 161 6.67 1.59 39.67
N ASN A 162 6.05 1.69 40.85
CA ASN A 162 4.59 1.81 40.96
C ASN A 162 4.07 3.11 40.32
N GLN A 163 4.75 4.25 40.50
CA GLN A 163 4.38 5.50 39.84
C GLN A 163 4.50 5.40 38.32
N ALA A 164 5.59 4.81 37.82
CA ALA A 164 5.79 4.63 36.39
C ALA A 164 4.75 3.68 35.77
N LEU A 165 4.33 2.63 36.48
CA LEU A 165 3.22 1.76 36.07
C LEU A 165 1.88 2.52 36.02
N GLN A 166 1.61 3.42 36.97
CA GLN A 166 0.41 4.27 36.94
C GLN A 166 0.42 5.22 35.73
N ALA A 167 1.58 5.77 35.36
CA ALA A 167 1.72 6.55 34.15
C ALA A 167 1.43 5.70 32.90
N LEU A 168 2.04 4.51 32.80
CA LEU A 168 1.85 3.58 31.68
C LEU A 168 0.37 3.17 31.49
N GLN A 169 -0.40 3.03 32.57
CA GLN A 169 -1.83 2.71 32.50
C GLN A 169 -2.65 3.79 31.80
N LYS A 170 -2.28 5.06 31.97
CA LYS A 170 -2.97 6.21 31.35
C LYS A 170 -2.46 6.53 29.94
N MET A 171 -1.31 6.00 29.56
CA MET A 171 -0.70 6.25 28.25
C MET A 171 -1.39 5.48 27.12
N GLU A 172 -1.57 6.17 25.99
CA GLU A 172 -1.94 5.56 24.70
C GLU A 172 -0.69 4.98 24.03
N LEU A 173 -0.77 3.72 23.60
CA LEU A 173 0.37 2.96 23.05
C LEU A 173 0.13 2.43 21.64
N TYR A 174 -1.07 2.66 21.08
CA TYR A 174 -1.55 2.30 19.73
C TYR A 174 -1.58 0.79 19.42
N HIS A 175 -0.75 -0.02 20.09
CA HIS A 175 -0.69 -1.47 19.95
C HIS A 175 -0.52 -2.17 21.31
N GLU A 176 -1.28 -3.24 21.52
CA GLU A 176 -1.22 -4.02 22.77
C GLU A 176 0.13 -4.73 22.99
N GLU A 177 0.82 -5.10 21.91
CA GLU A 177 2.17 -5.68 22.00
C GLU A 177 3.20 -4.73 22.62
N VAL A 178 3.11 -3.43 22.32
CA VAL A 178 3.97 -2.41 22.93
C VAL A 178 3.74 -2.37 24.44
N ARG A 179 2.47 -2.43 24.87
CA ARG A 179 2.11 -2.48 26.30
C ARG A 179 2.72 -3.68 27.00
N ARG A 180 2.65 -4.87 26.38
CA ARG A 180 3.28 -6.09 26.93
C ARG A 180 4.80 -5.96 27.05
N ASN A 181 5.45 -5.37 26.05
CA ASN A 181 6.91 -5.15 26.08
C ASN A 181 7.32 -4.18 27.19
N PHE A 182 6.55 -3.10 27.42
CA PHE A 182 6.78 -2.23 28.58
C PHE A 182 6.65 -3.03 29.87
N LEU A 183 5.53 -3.71 30.10
CA LEU A 183 5.30 -4.47 31.34
C LEU A 183 6.41 -5.50 31.62
N ALA A 184 6.83 -6.25 30.59
CA ALA A 184 7.94 -7.19 30.71
C ALA A 184 9.26 -6.49 31.10
N THR A 185 9.51 -5.28 30.57
CA THR A 185 10.68 -4.48 30.92
C THR A 185 10.59 -3.97 32.35
N PHE A 186 9.45 -3.45 32.79
CA PHE A 186 9.24 -3.00 34.17
C PHE A 186 9.46 -4.12 35.20
N ASP A 187 9.17 -5.37 34.86
CA ASP A 187 9.40 -6.52 35.73
C ASP A 187 10.85 -6.98 35.79
N TRP A 188 11.59 -6.82 34.69
CA TRP A 188 12.99 -7.20 34.60
C TRP A 188 13.95 -6.10 35.10
N LEU A 189 13.58 -4.84 34.92
CA LEU A 189 14.47 -3.69 35.15
C LEU A 189 14.78 -3.50 36.64
N LYS A 190 16.06 -3.29 36.93
CA LYS A 190 16.59 -3.01 38.28
C LYS A 190 17.56 -1.82 38.23
N GLU A 191 18.77 -1.97 38.73
CA GLU A 191 19.81 -0.96 38.69
C GLU A 191 20.37 -0.80 37.27
N HIS A 192 20.40 0.43 36.76
CA HIS A 192 21.00 0.76 35.47
C HIS A 192 22.26 1.60 35.65
N ALA A 193 23.43 1.09 35.28
CA ALA A 193 24.70 1.80 35.41
C ALA A 193 24.77 3.01 34.47
N CYS A 194 24.62 4.21 35.04
CA CYS A 194 24.50 5.48 34.31
C CYS A 194 25.83 6.21 34.08
N SER A 195 26.92 5.77 34.72
CA SER A 195 28.26 6.37 34.56
C SER A 195 29.19 5.61 33.61
N ARG A 196 30.01 6.33 32.84
CA ARG A 196 31.06 5.81 31.95
C ARG A 196 32.36 6.62 32.14
N SER A 197 33.51 5.95 32.01
CA SER A 197 34.84 6.57 32.14
C SER A 197 35.43 7.06 30.81
N TYR A 198 34.80 6.69 29.69
CA TYR A 198 35.28 7.02 28.34
C TYR A 198 34.09 7.30 27.41
N GLY A 199 34.22 8.32 26.56
CA GLY A 199 33.20 8.73 25.60
C GLY A 199 33.04 10.26 25.54
N LEU A 200 31.99 10.69 24.85
CA LEU A 200 31.49 12.06 24.87
C LEU A 200 30.22 12.08 25.72
N GLY A 201 29.94 13.20 26.39
CA GLY A 201 28.76 13.37 27.21
C GLY A 201 28.93 14.47 28.25
N THR A 202 27.96 14.58 29.15
CA THR A 202 28.01 15.51 30.28
C THR A 202 28.66 14.83 31.49
N LYS A 203 29.57 15.52 32.18
CA LYS A 203 30.18 15.00 33.41
C LYS A 203 29.18 14.99 34.56
N LEU A 204 29.29 14.04 35.49
CA LEU A 204 28.53 14.10 36.73
C LEU A 204 28.96 15.32 37.56
N PRO A 205 28.03 16.16 38.05
CA PRO A 205 28.38 17.44 38.64
C PRO A 205 29.07 17.33 40.02
N TRP A 206 28.92 16.19 40.72
CA TRP A 206 29.60 15.91 41.99
C TRP A 206 30.80 14.97 41.86
N ASP A 207 30.99 14.34 40.69
CA ASP A 207 32.09 13.41 40.43
C ASP A 207 32.53 13.48 38.96
N GLU A 208 33.34 14.48 38.64
CA GLU A 208 33.78 14.80 37.28
C GLU A 208 34.61 13.71 36.59
N THR A 209 35.01 12.67 37.31
CA THR A 209 35.72 11.52 36.73
C THR A 209 34.81 10.67 35.85
N TRP A 210 33.50 10.77 36.04
CA TRP A 210 32.49 10.02 35.31
C TRP A 210 31.69 10.90 34.35
N LEU A 211 31.43 10.36 33.16
CA LEU A 211 30.48 10.90 32.20
C LEU A 211 29.14 10.16 32.33
N ILE A 212 28.04 10.89 32.14
CA ILE A 212 26.69 10.33 32.05
C ILE A 212 26.57 9.61 30.70
N GLU A 213 26.01 8.39 30.70
CA GLU A 213 25.81 7.65 29.47
C GLU A 213 24.59 8.12 28.66
N SER A 214 24.60 7.80 27.37
CA SER A 214 23.64 8.31 26.38
C SER A 214 22.18 7.92 26.61
N LEU A 215 21.88 6.82 27.31
CA LEU A 215 20.47 6.45 27.62
C LEU A 215 19.98 7.10 28.92
N SER A 216 20.88 7.70 29.70
CA SER A 216 20.53 8.32 30.98
C SER A 216 20.34 9.84 30.85
N ASP A 217 21.10 10.52 29.99
CA ASP A 217 20.94 11.96 29.72
C ASP A 217 19.84 12.28 28.68
N SER A 218 19.25 11.25 28.06
CA SER A 218 18.24 11.38 27.00
C SER A 218 16.79 11.13 27.45
N THR A 219 16.48 11.27 28.73
CA THR A 219 15.17 10.84 29.27
C THR A 219 14.13 11.96 29.44
N ILE A 220 14.55 13.21 29.67
CA ILE A 220 13.66 14.37 29.92
C ILE A 220 13.99 15.61 29.07
N TYR A 221 14.85 15.47 28.07
CA TYR A 221 15.30 16.59 27.22
C TYR A 221 14.17 17.26 26.43
N MET A 222 12.99 16.63 26.33
CA MET A 222 11.82 17.21 25.72
C MET A 222 11.36 18.47 26.45
N ALA A 223 11.58 18.57 27.77
CA ALA A 223 11.37 19.80 28.52
C ALA A 223 12.32 20.92 28.05
N PHE A 224 13.58 20.58 27.73
CA PHE A 224 14.54 21.53 27.19
C PHE A 224 14.13 22.06 25.81
N TYR A 225 13.46 21.26 24.96
CA TYR A 225 12.96 21.75 23.67
C TYR A 225 12.08 22.99 23.79
N THR A 226 11.26 23.06 24.85
CA THR A 226 10.33 24.18 25.07
C THR A 226 11.05 25.51 25.23
N VAL A 227 12.27 25.50 25.78
CA VAL A 227 13.06 26.71 26.08
C VAL A 227 14.29 26.89 25.20
N ALA A 228 14.71 25.86 24.46
CA ALA A 228 15.93 25.89 23.64
C ALA A 228 15.96 27.07 22.66
N HIS A 229 14.82 27.41 22.04
CA HIS A 229 14.73 28.53 21.10
C HIS A 229 15.00 29.89 21.75
N LEU A 230 14.74 30.04 23.06
CA LEU A 230 15.04 31.24 23.85
C LEU A 230 16.46 31.23 24.43
N LEU A 231 17.07 30.05 24.58
CA LEU A 231 18.41 29.89 25.14
C LEU A 231 19.50 29.91 24.07
N GLN A 232 19.38 29.13 22.99
CA GLN A 232 20.40 29.00 21.93
C GLN A 232 19.99 29.60 20.57
N GLY A 233 18.75 30.11 20.44
CA GLY A 233 18.29 30.79 19.23
C GLY A 233 17.95 29.87 18.05
N GLY A 234 17.85 28.55 18.28
CA GLY A 234 17.50 27.55 17.26
C GLY A 234 18.54 27.42 16.13
N VAL A 235 18.10 26.91 14.97
CA VAL A 235 18.98 26.62 13.80
C VAL A 235 19.63 27.88 13.21
N LYS A 236 18.99 29.05 13.36
CA LYS A 236 19.54 30.34 12.88
C LYS A 236 20.53 30.99 13.86
N GLY A 237 20.50 30.58 15.14
CA GLY A 237 21.48 30.98 16.13
C GLY A 237 22.72 30.09 16.03
N SER A 238 22.84 29.13 16.94
CA SER A 238 23.92 28.16 16.99
C SER A 238 23.44 26.86 17.63
N ILE A 239 23.69 25.73 16.95
CA ILE A 239 23.29 24.39 17.41
C ILE A 239 24.06 24.01 18.68
N ASP A 240 25.32 24.43 18.77
CA ASP A 240 26.24 24.24 19.88
C ASP A 240 26.10 25.31 20.99
N GLY A 241 25.21 26.30 20.85
CA GLY A 241 24.99 27.38 21.82
C GLY A 241 26.12 28.41 21.93
N SER A 242 27.14 28.38 21.06
CA SER A 242 28.34 29.22 21.12
C SER A 242 28.11 30.70 20.78
N LYS A 243 27.08 31.02 19.97
CA LYS A 243 26.78 32.42 19.56
C LYS A 243 26.01 33.24 20.59
N GLY A 244 25.83 32.72 21.80
CA GLY A 244 25.12 33.39 22.90
C GLY A 244 23.60 33.32 22.79
N SER A 245 22.92 33.68 23.89
CA SER A 245 21.47 33.57 24.00
C SER A 245 20.74 34.76 23.38
N PRO A 246 19.62 34.54 22.67
CA PRO A 246 18.70 35.61 22.24
C PRO A 246 18.23 36.52 23.38
N LEU A 247 18.15 35.99 24.61
CA LEU A 247 17.76 36.71 25.82
C LEU A 247 18.96 37.15 26.66
N ALA A 248 20.17 37.12 26.09
CA ALA A 248 21.43 37.47 26.75
C ALA A 248 21.72 36.69 28.05
N ILE A 249 21.12 35.50 28.20
CA ILE A 249 21.38 34.58 29.32
C ILE A 249 22.73 33.89 29.12
N LYS A 250 23.59 33.89 30.14
CA LYS A 250 24.84 33.13 30.10
C LYS A 250 24.60 31.70 30.58
N PRO A 251 25.31 30.68 30.07
CA PRO A 251 25.20 29.31 30.57
C PRO A 251 25.44 29.19 32.08
N SER A 252 26.34 30.02 32.63
CA SER A 252 26.63 30.09 34.08
C SER A 252 25.47 30.62 34.93
N ASP A 253 24.51 31.32 34.33
CA ASP A 253 23.36 31.89 35.06
C ASP A 253 22.24 30.84 35.26
N LEU A 254 22.33 29.69 34.60
CA LEU A 254 21.35 28.59 34.65
C LEU A 254 21.68 27.61 35.77
N THR A 255 21.53 28.07 37.01
CA THR A 255 21.73 27.26 38.23
C THR A 255 20.58 26.26 38.45
N PRO A 256 20.74 25.25 39.32
CA PRO A 256 19.65 24.33 39.66
C PRO A 256 18.37 25.04 40.11
N GLU A 257 18.47 26.08 40.94
CA GLU A 257 17.31 26.83 41.44
C GLU A 257 16.58 27.59 40.31
N VAL A 258 17.32 28.00 39.28
CA VAL A 258 16.75 28.61 38.07
C VAL A 258 15.96 27.57 37.28
N TRP A 259 16.50 26.37 37.10
CA TRP A 259 15.80 25.27 36.43
C TRP A 259 14.56 24.82 37.21
N ASP A 260 14.66 24.74 38.53
CA ASP A 260 13.54 24.43 39.42
C ASP A 260 12.41 25.45 39.24
N TYR A 261 12.72 26.75 39.21
CA TYR A 261 11.70 27.78 38.99
C TYR A 261 10.98 27.63 37.64
N ILE A 262 11.72 27.26 36.59
CA ILE A 262 11.18 27.10 35.23
C ILE A 262 10.28 25.85 35.15
N PHE A 263 10.73 24.71 35.66
CA PHE A 263 10.07 23.41 35.43
C PHE A 263 9.14 22.97 36.56
N PHE A 264 9.34 23.46 37.78
CA PHE A 264 8.48 23.16 38.92
C PHE A 264 7.56 24.34 39.22
N LYS A 265 6.25 24.05 39.13
CA LYS A 265 5.19 25.05 39.30
C LYS A 265 5.30 25.82 40.62
N ASN A 266 5.55 25.10 41.72
CA ASN A 266 5.58 25.63 43.09
C ASN A 266 6.97 26.07 43.59
N ALA A 267 7.99 26.06 42.73
CA ALA A 267 9.33 26.51 43.14
C ALA A 267 9.38 28.02 43.39
N SER A 268 10.12 28.41 44.43
CA SER A 268 10.35 29.80 44.80
C SER A 268 11.21 30.53 43.77
N TYR A 269 11.05 31.84 43.64
CA TYR A 269 11.89 32.65 42.76
C TYR A 269 13.36 32.58 43.19
N PRO A 270 14.29 32.26 42.27
CA PRO A 270 15.69 32.03 42.62
C PRO A 270 16.45 33.35 42.76
N LYS A 271 17.54 33.35 43.53
CA LYS A 271 18.46 34.48 43.60
C LYS A 271 19.32 34.53 42.34
N THR A 272 18.84 35.22 41.31
CA THR A 272 19.52 35.33 40.01
C THR A 272 19.71 36.78 39.59
N LYS A 273 20.68 37.01 38.69
CA LYS A 273 20.91 38.30 38.00
C LYS A 273 19.96 38.51 36.81
N MET A 274 19.23 37.47 36.43
CA MET A 274 18.29 37.54 35.31
C MET A 274 17.03 38.32 35.65
N GLU A 275 16.48 38.99 34.64
CA GLU A 275 15.22 39.70 34.77
C GLU A 275 14.05 38.71 34.98
N LYS A 276 13.13 39.06 35.88
CA LYS A 276 11.96 38.24 36.19
C LYS A 276 11.09 37.95 34.97
N SER A 277 10.98 38.91 34.04
CA SER A 277 10.20 38.76 32.80
C SER A 277 10.73 37.62 31.92
N VAL A 278 12.06 37.46 31.84
CA VAL A 278 12.74 36.40 31.10
C VAL A 278 12.44 35.03 31.69
N LEU A 279 12.56 34.88 33.01
CA LEU A 279 12.23 33.63 33.69
C LEU A 279 10.75 33.26 33.56
N LEU A 280 9.85 34.23 33.65
CA LEU A 280 8.42 34.01 33.43
C LEU A 280 8.13 33.56 32.00
N LYS A 281 8.85 34.09 31.01
CA LYS A 281 8.71 33.67 29.61
C LYS A 281 9.13 32.21 29.43
N LEU A 282 10.28 31.81 29.98
CA LEU A 282 10.77 30.42 29.93
C LEU A 282 9.78 29.46 30.62
N LYS A 283 9.31 29.81 31.82
CA LYS A 283 8.31 29.04 32.56
C LYS A 283 6.99 28.91 31.77
N ARG A 284 6.53 29.99 31.15
CA ARG A 284 5.30 29.99 30.34
C ARG A 284 5.40 29.08 29.12
N GLU A 285 6.53 29.08 28.40
CA GLU A 285 6.74 28.17 27.27
C GLU A 285 6.63 26.71 27.73
N PHE A 286 7.33 26.34 28.80
CA PHE A 286 7.26 24.98 29.34
C PHE A 286 5.84 24.60 29.77
N GLU A 287 5.18 25.41 30.60
CA GLU A 287 3.82 25.12 31.10
C GLU A 287 2.75 25.11 29.98
N PHE A 288 3.02 25.75 28.83
CA PHE A 288 2.13 25.71 27.67
C PHE A 288 2.31 24.43 26.84
N TRP A 289 3.56 24.04 26.56
CA TRP A 289 3.87 22.94 25.65
C TRP A 289 3.86 21.56 26.31
N TYR A 290 4.12 21.47 27.62
CA TYR A 290 4.10 20.20 28.34
C TYR A 290 2.67 19.82 28.78
N PRO A 291 2.31 18.53 28.83
CA PRO A 291 3.15 17.32 28.69
C PRO A 291 3.52 16.95 27.25
N VAL A 292 4.39 15.94 27.08
CA VAL A 292 4.64 15.32 25.77
C VAL A 292 3.40 14.56 25.30
N ASP A 293 2.72 15.09 24.28
CA ASP A 293 1.52 14.49 23.70
C ASP A 293 1.80 13.16 23.00
N VAL A 294 2.85 13.11 22.15
CA VAL A 294 3.26 11.90 21.44
C VAL A 294 4.78 11.75 21.38
N ARG A 295 5.25 10.52 21.63
CA ARG A 295 6.65 10.13 21.47
C ARG A 295 6.78 8.97 20.49
N CYS A 296 7.32 9.22 19.30
CA CYS A 296 7.52 8.19 18.27
C CYS A 296 8.93 7.60 18.35
N SER A 297 9.05 6.27 18.22
CA SER A 297 10.35 5.60 18.15
C SER A 297 10.29 4.20 17.54
N GLY A 298 11.46 3.61 17.26
CA GLY A 298 11.55 2.19 16.93
C GLY A 298 11.28 1.30 18.15
N LYS A 299 10.77 0.09 17.91
CA LYS A 299 10.47 -0.90 18.95
C LYS A 299 11.70 -1.29 19.81
N ASP A 300 12.91 -1.08 19.30
CA ASP A 300 14.17 -1.31 20.00
C ASP A 300 14.39 -0.40 21.21
N LEU A 301 13.76 0.78 21.24
CA LEU A 301 13.86 1.72 22.37
C LEU A 301 12.82 1.49 23.47
N VAL A 302 11.83 0.62 23.24
CA VAL A 302 10.82 0.26 24.26
C VAL A 302 11.47 -0.29 25.54
N PRO A 303 12.36 -1.32 25.49
CA PRO A 303 12.92 -1.92 26.69
C PRO A 303 14.00 -1.09 27.39
N ASN A 304 14.32 0.11 26.89
CA ASN A 304 15.36 0.96 27.46
C ASN A 304 14.90 2.42 27.53
N HIS A 305 15.30 3.27 26.59
CA HIS A 305 15.05 4.71 26.55
C HIS A 305 13.59 5.08 26.82
N LEU A 306 12.61 4.44 26.18
CA LEU A 306 11.20 4.77 26.41
C LEU A 306 10.72 4.38 27.81
N THR A 307 11.24 3.28 28.36
CA THR A 307 10.96 2.91 29.76
C THR A 307 11.60 3.92 30.71
N TYR A 308 12.86 4.30 30.48
CA TYR A 308 13.58 5.30 31.28
C TYR A 308 12.93 6.68 31.18
N PHE A 309 12.42 7.03 30.01
CA PHE A 309 11.63 8.24 29.78
C PHE A 309 10.42 8.31 30.72
N ILE A 310 9.66 7.22 30.87
CA ILE A 310 8.52 7.18 31.81
C ILE A 310 9.00 7.32 33.25
N TYR A 311 10.00 6.54 33.67
CA TYR A 311 10.56 6.60 35.02
C TYR A 311 11.02 8.01 35.38
N ASN A 312 11.85 8.64 34.55
CA ASN A 312 12.41 9.96 34.85
C ASN A 312 11.34 11.06 34.84
N HIS A 313 10.31 10.99 33.98
CA HIS A 313 9.18 11.93 34.05
C HIS A 313 8.42 11.83 35.38
N CYS A 314 8.19 10.60 35.86
CA CYS A 314 7.53 10.39 37.14
C CYS A 314 8.40 10.89 38.31
N ALA A 315 9.72 10.66 38.27
CA ALA A 315 10.64 11.14 39.31
C ALA A 315 10.79 12.67 39.32
N MET A 316 10.81 13.32 38.16
CA MET A 316 10.96 14.77 38.06
C MET A 316 9.68 15.51 38.45
N TRP A 317 8.50 14.99 38.08
CA TRP A 317 7.21 15.60 38.36
C TRP A 317 6.27 14.64 39.11
N PRO A 318 6.63 14.17 40.33
CA PRO A 318 5.91 13.10 41.02
C PRO A 318 4.51 13.51 41.48
N SER A 319 4.32 14.80 41.78
CA SER A 319 3.05 15.36 42.24
C SER A 319 2.22 16.01 41.11
N GLN A 320 2.64 15.87 39.86
CA GLN A 320 2.00 16.51 38.69
C GLN A 320 1.77 15.48 37.57
N PRO A 321 0.81 14.54 37.72
CA PRO A 321 0.51 13.55 36.70
C PRO A 321 0.10 14.14 35.35
N GLU A 322 -0.39 15.39 35.34
CA GLU A 322 -0.69 16.15 34.12
C GLU A 322 0.55 16.45 33.26
N LYS A 323 1.77 16.36 33.83
CA LYS A 323 3.03 16.54 33.11
C LYS A 323 3.67 15.23 32.66
N TRP A 324 3.08 14.10 33.01
CA TRP A 324 3.56 12.79 32.56
C TRP A 324 3.26 12.59 31.06
N PRO A 325 4.03 11.73 30.37
CA PRO A 325 3.81 11.47 28.95
C PRO A 325 2.39 10.97 28.66
N LYS A 326 1.76 11.45 27.58
CA LYS A 326 0.41 11.02 27.20
C LYS A 326 0.38 9.82 26.27
N SER A 327 1.31 9.73 25.32
CA SER A 327 1.35 8.61 24.39
C SER A 327 2.76 8.27 23.89
N ALA A 328 2.96 7.02 23.49
CA ALA A 328 4.18 6.55 22.84
C ALA A 328 3.83 5.60 21.68
N ARG A 329 4.29 5.91 20.48
CA ARG A 329 4.07 5.10 19.27
C ARG A 329 5.36 4.40 18.87
N ALA A 330 5.37 3.07 18.92
CA ALA A 330 6.51 2.27 18.51
C ALA A 330 6.29 1.67 17.11
N ASN A 331 7.25 1.84 16.20
CA ASN A 331 7.25 1.23 14.86
C ASN A 331 8.33 0.15 14.72
N GLY A 332 8.16 -0.75 13.75
CA GLY A 332 9.21 -1.72 13.39
C GLY A 332 10.44 -1.09 12.75
N HIS A 333 11.46 -1.91 12.49
CA HIS A 333 12.64 -1.46 11.75
C HIS A 333 12.31 -1.31 10.27
N LEU A 334 12.98 -0.38 9.59
CA LEU A 334 12.79 -0.19 8.16
C LEU A 334 13.65 -1.19 7.36
N LEU A 335 13.00 -1.95 6.49
CA LEU A 335 13.60 -2.77 5.44
C LEU A 335 13.67 -1.98 4.13
N LEU A 336 14.59 -2.38 3.26
CA LEU A 336 14.73 -1.84 1.91
C LEU A 336 14.58 -2.99 0.92
N ASN A 337 13.53 -2.93 0.09
CA ASN A 337 13.15 -3.99 -0.85
C ASN A 337 13.04 -5.38 -0.20
N SER A 338 12.38 -5.43 0.96
CA SER A 338 12.18 -6.65 1.78
C SER A 338 13.45 -7.25 2.36
N GLU A 339 14.58 -6.53 2.31
CA GLU A 339 15.86 -6.94 2.89
C GLU A 339 16.31 -5.99 4.00
N LYS A 340 17.09 -6.51 4.96
CA LYS A 340 17.65 -5.68 6.03
C LYS A 340 18.65 -4.67 5.46
N MET A 341 18.48 -3.41 5.82
CA MET A 341 19.41 -2.36 5.42
C MET A 341 20.79 -2.59 6.04
N SER A 342 21.80 -2.76 5.19
CA SER A 342 23.18 -2.95 5.64
C SER A 342 24.18 -2.34 4.66
N LYS A 343 25.12 -1.56 5.20
CA LYS A 343 26.22 -0.99 4.43
C LYS A 343 27.12 -2.06 3.82
N SER A 344 27.20 -3.25 4.42
CA SER A 344 28.08 -4.33 3.94
C SER A 344 27.52 -5.11 2.76
N THR A 345 26.19 -5.19 2.63
CA THR A 345 25.52 -5.88 1.50
C THR A 345 25.34 -4.96 0.29
N GLY A 346 25.56 -3.65 0.46
CA GLY A 346 25.27 -2.64 -0.55
C GLY A 346 23.80 -2.22 -0.57
N ASN A 347 22.93 -2.88 0.20
CA ASN A 347 21.52 -2.54 0.34
C ASN A 347 21.35 -1.51 1.47
N PHE A 348 21.74 -0.26 1.19
CA PHE A 348 21.65 0.84 2.14
C PHE A 348 21.41 2.15 1.40
N LEU A 349 20.52 2.97 1.92
CA LEU A 349 20.12 4.21 1.26
C LEU A 349 20.05 5.31 2.32
N THR A 350 20.91 6.33 2.16
CA THR A 350 20.91 7.49 3.06
C THR A 350 19.77 8.44 2.72
N LEU A 351 19.37 9.29 3.66
CA LEU A 351 18.34 10.31 3.42
C LEU A 351 18.70 11.21 2.22
N SER A 352 19.93 11.70 2.11
CA SER A 352 20.34 12.56 0.98
C SER A 352 20.19 11.85 -0.36
N GLN A 353 20.62 10.58 -0.43
CA GLN A 353 20.48 9.76 -1.63
C GLN A 353 19.01 9.48 -1.97
N ALA A 354 18.16 9.27 -0.95
CA ALA A 354 16.72 9.09 -1.14
C ALA A 354 16.06 10.32 -1.75
N LEU A 355 16.40 11.50 -1.23
CA LEU A 355 15.86 12.78 -1.68
C LEU A 355 16.29 13.08 -3.12
N GLU A 356 17.55 12.82 -3.47
CA GLU A 356 18.05 12.99 -4.84
C GLU A 356 17.37 12.02 -5.82
N LYS A 357 17.10 10.79 -5.38
CA LYS A 357 16.54 9.74 -6.24
C LYS A 357 15.03 9.86 -6.47
N TYR A 358 14.27 10.19 -5.43
CA TYR A 358 12.79 10.13 -5.46
C TYR A 358 12.09 11.47 -5.21
N SER A 359 12.84 12.55 -4.97
CA SER A 359 12.35 13.79 -4.35
C SER A 359 11.85 13.60 -2.91
N ALA A 360 11.64 14.71 -2.21
CA ALA A 360 11.10 14.69 -0.85
C ALA A 360 9.69 14.08 -0.80
N ASP A 361 8.81 14.47 -1.72
CA ASP A 361 7.41 14.00 -1.71
C ASP A 361 7.29 12.55 -2.17
N GLY A 362 8.06 12.13 -3.18
CA GLY A 362 8.06 10.73 -3.62
C GLY A 362 8.59 9.77 -2.55
N MET A 363 9.66 10.15 -1.84
CA MET A 363 10.17 9.40 -0.70
C MET A 363 9.13 9.34 0.45
N ARG A 364 8.53 10.48 0.82
CA ARG A 364 7.53 10.55 1.90
C ARG A 364 6.27 9.74 1.60
N LEU A 365 5.82 9.73 0.34
CA LEU A 365 4.70 8.91 -0.11
C LEU A 365 4.98 7.42 0.11
N SER A 366 6.17 6.95 -0.28
CA SER A 366 6.56 5.56 -0.08
C SER A 366 6.81 5.21 1.40
N LEU A 367 7.31 6.15 2.20
CA LEU A 367 7.44 5.96 3.65
C LEU A 367 6.09 5.86 4.37
N ALA A 368 5.06 6.58 3.91
CA ALA A 368 3.71 6.44 4.43
C ALA A 368 3.11 5.05 4.09
N ASP A 369 3.43 4.48 2.92
CA ASP A 369 2.99 3.13 2.53
C ASP A 369 3.80 1.98 3.18
N ALA A 370 4.96 2.30 3.75
CA ALA A 370 5.94 1.30 4.20
C ALA A 370 5.41 0.38 5.32
N GLY A 371 4.56 0.90 6.21
CA GLY A 371 3.90 0.12 7.25
C GLY A 371 3.65 0.92 8.53
N ASP A 372 2.47 0.72 9.12
CA ASP A 372 2.03 1.46 10.30
C ASP A 372 2.23 0.71 11.63
N GLY A 373 2.49 -0.60 11.59
CA GLY A 373 2.53 -1.46 12.77
C GLY A 373 3.90 -1.56 13.47
N ILE A 374 3.96 -2.49 14.44
CA ILE A 374 5.19 -2.86 15.16
C ILE A 374 6.09 -3.79 14.33
N GLU A 375 5.51 -4.45 13.33
CA GLU A 375 6.24 -5.27 12.37
C GLU A 375 7.18 -4.40 11.52
N ASP A 376 8.24 -5.01 11.02
CA ASP A 376 9.24 -4.28 10.24
C ASP A 376 8.59 -3.68 8.98
N ALA A 377 8.66 -2.35 8.86
CA ALA A 377 8.15 -1.59 7.73
C ALA A 377 9.05 -1.82 6.52
N ASN A 378 8.51 -1.69 5.31
CA ASN A 378 9.26 -1.98 4.09
C ASN A 378 9.23 -0.81 3.10
N PHE A 379 10.38 -0.19 2.87
CA PHE A 379 10.55 0.77 1.79
C PHE A 379 10.82 0.03 0.48
N VAL A 380 9.89 0.13 -0.47
CA VAL A 380 10.00 -0.54 -1.77
C VAL A 380 10.25 0.50 -2.86
N GLU A 381 11.41 0.43 -3.50
CA GLU A 381 11.84 1.43 -4.49
C GLU A 381 10.90 1.53 -5.70
N SER A 382 10.36 0.39 -6.17
CA SER A 382 9.40 0.38 -7.28
C SER A 382 8.07 1.05 -6.93
N MET A 383 7.68 1.03 -5.66
CA MET A 383 6.52 1.78 -5.18
C MET A 383 6.81 3.28 -5.18
N ALA A 384 8.01 3.69 -4.73
CA ALA A 384 8.43 5.09 -4.79
C ALA A 384 8.43 5.63 -6.23
N ASP A 385 8.96 4.87 -7.20
CA ASP A 385 8.93 5.23 -8.62
C ASP A 385 7.48 5.39 -9.13
N ALA A 386 6.60 4.42 -8.84
CA ALA A 386 5.19 4.49 -9.20
C ALA A 386 4.47 5.67 -8.52
N GLY A 387 4.86 5.99 -7.30
CA GLY A 387 4.38 7.14 -6.53
C GLY A 387 4.72 8.46 -7.19
N VAL A 388 5.98 8.65 -7.59
CA VAL A 388 6.44 9.85 -8.33
C VAL A 388 5.66 10.01 -9.63
N LEU A 389 5.49 8.93 -10.40
CA LEU A 389 4.72 8.96 -11.66
C LEU A 389 3.25 9.35 -11.42
N ARG A 390 2.62 8.83 -10.37
CA ARG A 390 1.23 9.18 -10.00
C ARG A 390 1.11 10.64 -9.58
N LEU A 391 2.03 11.14 -8.76
CA LEU A 391 2.07 12.55 -8.35
C LEU A 391 2.24 13.49 -9.55
N TYR A 392 3.13 13.15 -10.49
CA TYR A 392 3.30 13.92 -11.72
C TYR A 392 2.05 13.88 -12.60
N SER A 393 1.48 12.69 -12.82
CA SER A 393 0.25 12.53 -13.61
C SER A 393 -0.93 13.30 -13.00
N PHE A 394 -1.03 13.31 -11.67
CA PHE A 394 -2.04 14.10 -10.97
C PHE A 394 -1.82 15.61 -11.16
N LEU A 395 -0.58 16.10 -11.06
CA LEU A 395 -0.27 17.50 -11.31
C LEU A 395 -0.62 17.93 -12.74
N GLU A 396 -0.24 17.13 -13.74
CA GLU A 396 -0.56 17.42 -15.14
C GLU A 396 -2.07 17.39 -15.39
N TRP A 397 -2.79 16.43 -14.79
CA TRP A 397 -4.25 16.39 -14.86
C TRP A 397 -4.88 17.65 -14.24
N VAL A 398 -4.37 18.15 -13.11
CA VAL A 398 -4.85 19.40 -12.51
C VAL A 398 -4.62 20.59 -13.44
N LYS A 399 -3.44 20.69 -14.08
CA LYS A 399 -3.17 21.74 -15.08
C LYS A 399 -4.12 21.66 -16.26
N GLU A 400 -4.41 20.46 -16.75
CA GLU A 400 -5.39 20.21 -17.81
C GLU A 400 -6.77 20.72 -17.39
N MET A 401 -7.27 20.35 -16.21
CA MET A 401 -8.58 20.79 -15.71
C MET A 401 -8.68 22.31 -15.50
N ILE A 402 -7.57 22.96 -15.14
CA ILE A 402 -7.52 24.43 -15.07
C ILE A 402 -7.60 25.04 -16.48
N ALA A 403 -6.90 24.47 -17.47
CA ALA A 403 -6.88 24.97 -18.84
C ALA A 403 -8.20 24.71 -19.59
N THR A 404 -8.87 23.58 -19.35
CA THR A 404 -10.13 23.18 -19.99
C THR A 404 -11.35 23.50 -19.12
N LYS A 405 -11.20 24.41 -18.15
CA LYS A 405 -12.24 24.76 -17.18
C LYS A 405 -13.60 25.12 -17.81
N ASP A 406 -13.58 25.75 -18.99
CA ASP A 406 -14.79 26.19 -19.71
C ASP A 406 -15.48 25.05 -20.50
N GLN A 407 -14.81 23.91 -20.68
CA GLN A 407 -15.36 22.71 -21.32
C GLN A 407 -16.10 21.81 -20.32
N LEU A 408 -16.00 22.08 -19.02
CA LEU A 408 -16.68 21.32 -17.97
C LEU A 408 -18.14 21.75 -17.85
N ARG A 409 -19.00 20.81 -17.44
CA ARG A 409 -20.43 21.08 -17.27
C ARG A 409 -20.68 22.01 -16.08
N THR A 410 -21.47 23.05 -16.31
CA THR A 410 -21.85 24.07 -15.30
C THR A 410 -23.34 24.03 -14.93
N THR A 411 -24.11 23.07 -15.45
CA THR A 411 -25.54 22.94 -15.15
C THR A 411 -25.77 22.61 -13.68
N LYS A 412 -26.86 23.14 -13.11
CA LYS A 412 -27.23 22.95 -11.69
C LYS A 412 -27.88 21.59 -11.41
N GLU A 413 -28.32 20.88 -12.44
CA GLU A 413 -28.95 19.57 -12.26
C GLU A 413 -27.90 18.53 -11.89
N GLU A 414 -28.13 17.88 -10.75
CA GLU A 414 -27.27 16.82 -10.22
C GLU A 414 -27.65 15.48 -10.82
N THR A 415 -26.72 14.89 -11.55
CA THR A 415 -26.87 13.52 -12.04
C THR A 415 -26.64 12.53 -10.89
N PHE A 416 -27.08 11.28 -11.06
CA PHE A 416 -26.81 10.23 -10.11
C PHE A 416 -25.29 10.06 -9.85
N ASN A 417 -24.50 10.13 -10.92
CA ASN A 417 -23.04 10.00 -10.84
C ASN A 417 -22.38 11.16 -10.09
N ASP A 418 -22.93 12.38 -10.17
CA ASP A 418 -22.48 13.52 -9.36
C ASP A 418 -22.71 13.28 -7.87
N LYS A 419 -23.90 12.78 -7.50
CA LYS A 419 -24.27 12.49 -6.11
C LYS A 419 -23.39 11.38 -5.54
N VAL A 420 -23.16 10.32 -6.31
CA VAL A 420 -22.26 9.23 -5.94
C VAL A 420 -20.86 9.77 -5.70
N PHE A 421 -20.28 10.51 -6.65
CA PHE A 421 -18.90 10.99 -6.52
C PHE A 421 -18.74 11.99 -5.37
N SER A 422 -19.70 12.91 -5.18
CA SER A 422 -19.73 13.82 -4.03
C SER A 422 -19.74 13.06 -2.69
N ASN A 423 -20.53 12.00 -2.62
CA ASN A 423 -20.63 11.15 -1.44
C ASN A 423 -19.36 10.31 -1.20
N GLU A 424 -18.69 9.85 -2.26
CA GLU A 424 -17.40 9.16 -2.17
C GLU A 424 -16.28 10.08 -1.67
N ILE A 425 -16.28 11.35 -2.10
CA ILE A 425 -15.37 12.36 -1.56
C ILE A 425 -15.59 12.51 -0.05
N ASN A 426 -16.84 12.65 0.39
CA ASN A 426 -17.18 12.75 1.82
C ASN A 426 -16.75 11.51 2.60
N HIS A 427 -16.98 10.32 2.06
CA HIS A 427 -16.53 9.06 2.65
C HIS A 427 -15.00 9.02 2.81
N CYS A 428 -14.25 9.40 1.78
CA CYS A 428 -12.79 9.45 1.85
C CYS A 428 -12.30 10.46 2.90
N ILE A 429 -12.94 11.63 3.04
CA ILE A 429 -12.59 12.61 4.07
C ILE A 429 -12.71 11.99 5.48
N VAL A 430 -13.86 11.36 5.78
CA VAL A 430 -14.14 10.79 7.10
C VAL A 430 -13.19 9.63 7.41
N GLU A 431 -12.97 8.73 6.46
CA GLU A 431 -12.08 7.58 6.65
C GLU A 431 -10.60 7.99 6.76
N SER A 432 -10.17 9.00 5.99
CA SER A 432 -8.83 9.56 6.11
C SER A 432 -8.63 10.27 7.44
N GLU A 433 -9.61 11.04 7.93
CA GLU A 433 -9.56 11.71 9.24
C GLU A 433 -9.34 10.69 10.36
N ARG A 434 -10.17 9.65 10.40
CA ARG A 434 -10.03 8.52 11.34
C ARG A 434 -8.63 7.88 11.27
N SER A 435 -8.15 7.63 10.07
CA SER A 435 -6.84 6.99 9.87
C SER A 435 -5.68 7.88 10.33
N TYR A 436 -5.78 9.20 10.13
CA TYR A 436 -4.77 10.14 10.64
C TYR A 436 -4.81 10.30 12.16
N GLU A 437 -6.00 10.30 12.77
CA GLU A 437 -6.15 10.32 14.24
C GLU A 437 -5.55 9.08 14.91
N GLU A 438 -5.76 7.90 14.31
CA GLU A 438 -5.18 6.63 14.76
C GLU A 438 -3.69 6.47 14.37
N MET A 439 -3.12 7.43 13.64
CA MET A 439 -1.76 7.39 13.10
C MET A 439 -1.48 6.17 12.21
N LEU A 440 -2.47 5.76 11.41
CA LEU A 440 -2.39 4.72 10.39
C LEU A 440 -2.14 5.37 9.02
N TYR A 441 -0.89 5.76 8.76
CA TYR A 441 -0.51 6.55 7.58
C TYR A 441 -0.64 5.79 6.26
N LYS A 442 -0.50 4.47 6.27
CA LYS A 442 -0.74 3.61 5.09
C LYS A 442 -2.22 3.58 4.73
N GLU A 443 -3.09 3.42 5.72
CA GLU A 443 -4.54 3.45 5.51
C GLU A 443 -5.03 4.87 5.16
N ALA A 444 -4.45 5.89 5.79
CA ALA A 444 -4.68 7.28 5.42
C ALA A 444 -4.27 7.51 3.96
N LEU A 445 -3.12 7.01 3.51
CA LEU A 445 -2.69 7.14 2.12
C LEU A 445 -3.58 6.36 1.14
N ARG A 446 -4.01 5.14 1.51
CA ARG A 446 -4.98 4.34 0.74
C ARG A 446 -6.24 5.15 0.46
N THR A 447 -6.85 5.68 1.51
CA THR A 447 -8.12 6.43 1.42
C THR A 447 -7.95 7.81 0.81
N ALA A 448 -6.99 8.59 1.33
CA ALA A 448 -6.77 9.99 0.95
C ALA A 448 -6.30 10.15 -0.49
N PHE A 449 -5.53 9.19 -1.02
CA PHE A 449 -4.92 9.30 -2.35
C PHE A 449 -5.41 8.21 -3.30
N PHE A 450 -5.21 6.93 -3.00
CA PHE A 450 -5.48 5.88 -3.99
C PHE A 450 -6.97 5.69 -4.29
N GLU A 451 -7.81 5.63 -3.26
CA GLU A 451 -9.26 5.44 -3.41
C GLU A 451 -9.93 6.70 -3.94
N LEU A 452 -9.50 7.88 -3.45
CA LEU A 452 -10.00 9.14 -3.95
C LEU A 452 -9.70 9.33 -5.46
N GLN A 453 -8.48 8.98 -5.91
CA GLN A 453 -8.15 8.95 -7.35
C GLN A 453 -8.99 7.92 -8.11
N ALA A 454 -9.23 6.73 -7.54
CA ALA A 454 -10.07 5.71 -8.15
C ALA A 454 -11.53 6.17 -8.30
N ALA A 455 -12.07 6.87 -7.29
CA ALA A 455 -13.40 7.48 -7.35
C ALA A 455 -13.48 8.54 -8.46
N ARG A 456 -12.44 9.38 -8.61
CA ARG A 456 -12.35 10.33 -9.73
C ARG A 456 -12.32 9.62 -11.09
N ASP A 457 -11.47 8.61 -11.24
CA ASP A 457 -11.35 7.89 -12.51
C ASP A 457 -12.65 7.19 -12.88
N LYS A 458 -13.32 6.58 -11.90
CA LYS A 458 -14.65 6.02 -12.08
C LYS A 458 -15.64 7.09 -12.51
N TYR A 459 -15.70 8.23 -11.82
CA TYR A 459 -16.59 9.33 -12.18
C TYR A 459 -16.34 9.81 -13.62
N ARG A 460 -15.08 9.99 -14.00
CA ARG A 460 -14.69 10.37 -15.37
C ARG A 460 -15.16 9.35 -16.41
N GLU A 461 -15.03 8.06 -16.13
CA GLU A 461 -15.50 6.99 -17.02
C GLU A 461 -17.04 6.95 -17.17
N LEU A 462 -17.77 7.23 -16.08
CA LEU A 462 -19.22 7.22 -16.07
C LEU A 462 -19.82 8.46 -16.76
N THR A 463 -19.12 9.60 -16.75
CA THR A 463 -19.61 10.87 -17.31
C THR A 463 -19.01 11.23 -18.67
N VAL A 464 -18.54 10.27 -19.47
CA VAL A 464 -17.86 10.57 -20.75
C VAL A 464 -18.71 11.42 -21.69
N LYS A 465 -20.03 11.18 -21.76
CA LYS A 465 -20.94 11.90 -22.66
C LYS A 465 -21.53 13.17 -22.04
N GLU A 466 -21.87 13.13 -20.75
CA GLU A 466 -22.48 14.26 -20.03
C GLU A 466 -21.47 15.31 -19.55
N LEU A 467 -20.16 14.98 -19.64
CA LEU A 467 -19.04 15.75 -19.11
C LEU A 467 -19.06 15.89 -17.58
N MET A 468 -17.87 16.00 -16.99
CA MET A 468 -17.72 16.17 -15.55
C MET A 468 -18.21 17.54 -15.10
N ARG A 469 -18.82 17.61 -13.91
CA ARG A 469 -19.30 18.85 -13.31
C ARG A 469 -18.14 19.69 -12.77
N GLN A 470 -18.08 20.96 -13.14
CA GLN A 470 -16.95 21.85 -12.87
C GLN A 470 -16.66 22.01 -11.37
N ASP A 471 -17.65 22.42 -10.59
CA ASP A 471 -17.52 22.64 -9.14
C ASP A 471 -17.12 21.37 -8.39
N LEU A 472 -17.64 20.21 -8.79
CA LEU A 472 -17.31 18.93 -8.18
C LEU A 472 -15.86 18.50 -8.47
N VAL A 473 -15.36 18.74 -9.69
CA VAL A 473 -13.96 18.52 -10.06
C VAL A 473 -13.03 19.41 -9.22
N PHE A 474 -13.32 20.71 -9.09
CA PHE A 474 -12.49 21.61 -8.28
C PHE A 474 -12.59 21.31 -6.78
N ARG A 475 -13.77 20.87 -6.29
CA ARG A 475 -13.93 20.37 -4.92
C ARG A 475 -13.06 19.13 -4.68
N PHE A 476 -13.05 18.18 -5.61
CA PHE A 476 -12.17 17.02 -5.54
C PHE A 476 -10.69 17.42 -5.47
N ILE A 477 -10.25 18.33 -6.36
CA ILE A 477 -8.84 18.79 -6.36
C ILE A 477 -8.48 19.42 -5.01
N GLU A 478 -9.34 20.30 -4.49
CA GLU A 478 -9.12 20.98 -3.21
C GLU A 478 -9.07 19.99 -2.03
N VAL A 479 -10.00 19.03 -1.97
CA VAL A 479 -10.01 18.00 -0.92
C VAL A 479 -8.78 17.10 -1.05
N GLN A 480 -8.46 16.63 -2.25
CA GLN A 480 -7.36 15.71 -2.52
C GLN A 480 -6.01 16.27 -2.03
N ILE A 481 -5.73 17.55 -2.28
CA ILE A 481 -4.48 18.18 -1.83
C ILE A 481 -4.48 18.50 -0.33
N LEU A 482 -5.63 18.79 0.28
CA LEU A 482 -5.72 18.96 1.73
C LEU A 482 -5.42 17.65 2.45
N LEU A 483 -6.04 16.54 2.02
CA LEU A 483 -5.82 15.21 2.61
C LEU A 483 -4.39 14.69 2.37
N LEU A 484 -3.77 15.06 1.24
CA LEU A 484 -2.40 14.67 0.90
C LEU A 484 -1.33 15.55 1.55
N SER A 485 -1.67 16.77 1.98
CA SER A 485 -0.71 17.75 2.51
C SER A 485 0.18 17.25 3.66
N PRO A 486 -0.28 16.39 4.60
CA PRO A 486 0.61 15.86 5.65
C PRO A 486 1.69 14.92 5.10
N ILE A 487 1.43 14.24 3.99
CA ILE A 487 2.35 13.26 3.37
C ILE A 487 3.23 13.94 2.31
N CYS A 488 2.63 14.64 1.35
CA CYS A 488 3.32 15.33 0.24
C CYS A 488 3.03 16.85 0.27
N PRO A 489 3.64 17.61 1.18
CA PRO A 489 3.32 19.03 1.36
C PRO A 489 3.77 19.92 0.19
N HIS A 490 4.86 19.57 -0.52
CA HIS A 490 5.44 20.49 -1.51
C HIS A 490 4.59 20.55 -2.79
N ILE A 491 4.17 19.38 -3.30
CA ILE A 491 3.25 19.30 -4.44
C ILE A 491 1.87 19.86 -4.08
N SER A 492 1.41 19.61 -2.85
CA SER A 492 0.11 20.12 -2.38
C SER A 492 0.12 21.65 -2.29
N GLU A 493 1.19 22.26 -1.76
CA GLU A 493 1.39 23.72 -1.75
C GLU A 493 1.52 24.30 -3.18
N HIS A 494 2.17 23.59 -4.09
CA HIS A 494 2.28 24.01 -5.49
C HIS A 494 0.90 24.03 -6.18
N ILE A 495 0.12 22.96 -6.05
CA ILE A 495 -1.23 22.87 -6.61
C ILE A 495 -2.15 23.92 -5.95
N TRP A 496 -2.04 24.13 -4.63
CA TRP A 496 -2.80 25.14 -3.90
C TRP A 496 -2.60 26.55 -4.49
N LYS A 497 -1.36 26.88 -4.89
CA LYS A 497 -1.04 28.13 -5.60
C LYS A 497 -1.58 28.16 -7.02
N LEU A 498 -1.54 27.04 -7.75
CA LEU A 498 -2.14 26.94 -9.09
C LEU A 498 -3.65 27.19 -9.08
N LEU A 499 -4.34 26.81 -8.00
CA LEU A 499 -5.76 27.12 -7.78
C LEU A 499 -6.03 28.59 -7.44
N GLY A 500 -5.00 29.45 -7.33
CA GLY A 500 -5.14 30.87 -7.04
C GLY A 500 -5.40 31.21 -5.57
N LYS A 501 -5.17 30.27 -4.64
CA LYS A 501 -5.33 30.51 -3.20
C LYS A 501 -4.18 31.39 -2.68
N LYS A 502 -4.50 32.42 -1.89
CA LYS A 502 -3.53 33.45 -1.46
C LYS A 502 -2.65 33.01 -0.29
N GLU A 503 -3.20 32.23 0.64
CA GLU A 503 -2.47 31.73 1.81
C GLU A 503 -1.85 30.36 1.53
N SER A 504 -0.77 30.02 2.23
CA SER A 504 -0.17 28.69 2.17
C SER A 504 -1.14 27.62 2.67
N ILE A 505 -1.07 26.42 2.08
CA ILE A 505 -1.87 25.26 2.50
C ILE A 505 -1.62 24.89 3.96
N MET A 506 -0.47 25.26 4.52
CA MET A 506 -0.12 25.04 5.93
C MET A 506 -1.05 25.75 6.91
N LYS A 507 -1.81 26.75 6.46
CA LYS A 507 -2.84 27.45 7.25
C LYS A 507 -4.26 26.98 6.94
N ALA A 508 -4.42 26.10 5.95
CA ALA A 508 -5.73 25.60 5.57
C ALA A 508 -6.30 24.70 6.68
N LYS A 509 -7.63 24.65 6.76
CA LYS A 509 -8.34 23.76 7.69
C LYS A 509 -8.57 22.41 7.03
N TRP A 510 -8.73 21.39 7.85
CA TRP A 510 -9.20 20.08 7.39
C TRP A 510 -10.53 20.21 6.61
N PRO A 511 -10.71 19.51 5.47
CA PRO A 511 -11.92 19.60 4.68
C PRO A 511 -13.14 19.09 5.47
N LYS A 512 -14.27 19.80 5.37
CA LYS A 512 -15.51 19.38 6.02
C LYS A 512 -16.23 18.35 5.15
N ALA A 513 -16.58 17.21 5.74
CA ALA A 513 -17.44 16.21 5.12
C ALA A 513 -18.92 16.48 5.47
N GLU A 514 -19.81 16.22 4.51
CA GLU A 514 -21.25 16.09 4.77
C GLU A 514 -21.58 14.65 5.20
N SER A 515 -22.82 14.40 5.61
CA SER A 515 -23.27 13.06 5.99
C SER A 515 -23.15 12.07 4.82
N VAL A 516 -22.46 10.95 5.07
CA VAL A 516 -22.24 9.92 4.05
C VAL A 516 -23.48 9.04 3.90
N ASP A 517 -24.03 8.98 2.69
CA ASP A 517 -25.12 8.08 2.33
C ASP A 517 -24.58 6.69 1.99
N LYS A 518 -24.76 5.74 2.91
CA LYS A 518 -24.31 4.35 2.73
C LYS A 518 -25.06 3.63 1.60
N VAL A 519 -26.31 4.00 1.30
CA VAL A 519 -27.12 3.36 0.27
C VAL A 519 -26.58 3.71 -1.12
N LEU A 520 -26.21 4.97 -1.34
CA LEU A 520 -25.59 5.41 -2.60
C LEU A 520 -24.22 4.75 -2.86
N LEU A 521 -23.40 4.57 -1.82
CA LEU A 521 -22.12 3.85 -1.97
C LEU A 521 -22.35 2.38 -2.37
N LYS A 522 -23.31 1.71 -1.71
CA LYS A 522 -23.69 0.33 -2.07
C LYS A 522 -24.22 0.25 -3.51
N ALA A 523 -25.07 1.20 -3.91
CA ALA A 523 -25.64 1.28 -5.26
C ALA A 523 -24.54 1.43 -6.34
N SER A 524 -23.54 2.28 -6.09
CA SER A 524 -22.41 2.46 -7.00
C SER A 524 -21.51 1.22 -7.07
N ALA A 525 -21.18 0.61 -5.93
CA ALA A 525 -20.39 -0.61 -5.89
C ALA A 525 -21.09 -1.75 -6.63
N TYR A 526 -22.39 -1.93 -6.38
CA TYR A 526 -23.25 -2.87 -7.10
C TYR A 526 -23.18 -2.65 -8.62
N PHE A 527 -23.34 -1.41 -9.09
CA PHE A 527 -23.28 -1.11 -10.51
C PHE A 527 -21.94 -1.49 -11.15
N MET A 528 -20.82 -1.21 -10.48
CA MET A 528 -19.48 -1.54 -10.98
C MET A 528 -19.24 -3.06 -11.04
N ASP A 529 -19.69 -3.80 -10.02
CA ASP A 529 -19.60 -5.27 -9.98
C ASP A 529 -20.43 -5.92 -11.10
N VAL A 530 -21.62 -5.37 -11.36
CA VAL A 530 -22.47 -5.80 -12.46
C VAL A 530 -21.83 -5.52 -13.82
N ALA A 531 -21.31 -4.31 -14.03
CA ALA A 531 -20.62 -3.97 -15.27
C ALA A 531 -19.40 -4.88 -15.50
N HIS A 532 -18.63 -5.21 -14.45
CA HIS A 532 -17.54 -6.16 -14.52
C HIS A 532 -18.03 -7.57 -14.89
N THR A 533 -19.11 -8.03 -14.25
CA THR A 533 -19.70 -9.35 -14.50
C THR A 533 -20.21 -9.47 -15.94
N PHE A 534 -20.83 -8.43 -16.48
CA PHE A 534 -21.25 -8.40 -17.89
C PHE A 534 -20.06 -8.49 -18.83
N ARG A 535 -18.99 -7.70 -18.61
CA ARG A 535 -17.74 -7.81 -19.40
C ARG A 535 -17.16 -9.22 -19.38
N LEU A 536 -17.17 -9.88 -18.21
CA LEU A 536 -16.67 -11.24 -18.07
C LEU A 536 -17.55 -12.26 -18.82
N ARG A 537 -18.88 -12.13 -18.74
CA ARG A 537 -19.82 -12.98 -19.49
C ARG A 537 -19.66 -12.81 -20.99
N GLN A 538 -19.47 -11.59 -21.47
CA GLN A 538 -19.21 -11.31 -22.89
C GLN A 538 -17.95 -12.02 -23.39
N LYS A 539 -16.84 -11.96 -22.62
CA LYS A 539 -15.59 -12.67 -22.96
C LYS A 539 -15.74 -14.18 -22.98
N ASN A 540 -16.64 -14.72 -22.17
CA ASN A 540 -16.85 -16.16 -22.02
C ASN A 540 -17.88 -16.76 -22.99
N LEU A 541 -18.43 -15.97 -23.92
CA LEU A 541 -19.30 -16.47 -24.99
C LEU A 541 -18.52 -17.44 -25.89
N LYS A 542 -18.66 -18.75 -25.64
CA LYS A 542 -18.07 -19.82 -26.46
C LYS A 542 -19.03 -20.24 -27.56
N GLY A 543 -18.52 -20.26 -28.80
CA GLY A 543 -19.25 -20.82 -29.93
C GLY A 543 -19.41 -22.33 -29.79
N LYS A 544 -20.48 -22.89 -30.37
CA LYS A 544 -20.55 -24.34 -30.60
C LYS A 544 -19.37 -24.73 -31.49
N LYS A 545 -18.62 -25.76 -31.05
CA LYS A 545 -17.45 -26.40 -31.69
C LYS A 545 -17.03 -25.79 -33.05
N GLY A 546 -15.99 -24.95 -33.04
CA GLY A 546 -15.22 -24.60 -34.24
C GLY A 546 -15.69 -23.38 -35.06
N VAL A 547 -16.78 -22.70 -34.68
CA VAL A 547 -17.22 -21.46 -35.35
C VAL A 547 -16.85 -20.23 -34.50
N PRO A 548 -16.16 -19.22 -35.06
CA PRO A 548 -15.97 -17.93 -34.39
C PRO A 548 -17.33 -17.31 -34.08
N VAL A 549 -17.58 -16.96 -32.81
CA VAL A 549 -18.82 -16.28 -32.42
C VAL A 549 -18.78 -14.86 -32.98
N ALA A 550 -19.80 -14.50 -33.76
CA ALA A 550 -19.99 -13.12 -34.17
C ALA A 550 -20.14 -12.24 -32.93
N LYS A 551 -19.51 -11.06 -32.91
CA LYS A 551 -19.64 -10.13 -31.79
C LYS A 551 -21.13 -9.87 -31.51
N PRO A 552 -21.59 -9.96 -30.25
CA PRO A 552 -22.98 -9.68 -29.91
C PRO A 552 -23.27 -8.20 -30.18
N THR A 553 -24.45 -7.91 -30.73
CA THR A 553 -24.86 -6.54 -31.10
C THR A 553 -25.91 -6.00 -30.14
N HIS A 554 -26.78 -6.87 -29.62
CA HIS A 554 -27.85 -6.51 -28.70
C HIS A 554 -27.71 -7.30 -27.41
N ALA A 555 -28.22 -6.76 -26.31
CA ALA A 555 -28.34 -7.50 -25.07
C ALA A 555 -29.60 -7.14 -24.27
N ASP A 556 -30.19 -8.16 -23.65
CA ASP A 556 -31.31 -8.01 -22.73
C ASP A 556 -30.80 -8.22 -21.30
N ILE A 557 -30.95 -7.20 -20.46
CA ILE A 557 -30.68 -7.30 -19.03
C ILE A 557 -31.98 -7.63 -18.30
N TRP A 558 -31.92 -8.68 -17.49
CA TRP A 558 -33.02 -9.17 -16.66
C TRP A 558 -32.74 -8.89 -15.20
N VAL A 559 -33.70 -8.22 -14.55
CA VAL A 559 -33.67 -7.86 -13.13
C VAL A 559 -34.83 -8.54 -12.41
N ALA A 560 -34.55 -9.15 -11.26
CA ALA A 560 -35.58 -9.76 -10.42
C ALA A 560 -36.09 -8.76 -9.38
N ARG A 561 -37.42 -8.66 -9.22
CA ARG A 561 -38.04 -7.79 -8.19
C ARG A 561 -37.97 -8.40 -6.79
N THR A 562 -38.05 -9.72 -6.71
CA THR A 562 -38.07 -10.47 -5.46
C THR A 562 -37.19 -11.70 -5.59
N PHE A 563 -36.66 -12.17 -4.46
CA PHE A 563 -35.94 -13.44 -4.44
C PHE A 563 -36.88 -14.60 -4.79
N PRO A 564 -36.43 -15.58 -5.59
CA PRO A 564 -37.16 -16.82 -5.82
C PRO A 564 -37.68 -17.44 -4.51
N PRO A 565 -38.85 -18.11 -4.51
CA PRO A 565 -39.48 -18.59 -3.29
C PRO A 565 -38.56 -19.43 -2.39
N TRP A 566 -37.72 -20.27 -2.98
CA TRP A 566 -36.76 -21.10 -2.24
C TRP A 566 -35.62 -20.27 -1.62
N GLN A 567 -35.15 -19.21 -2.27
CA GLN A 567 -34.12 -18.31 -1.74
C GLN A 567 -34.68 -17.43 -0.62
N SER A 568 -35.90 -16.90 -0.80
CA SER A 568 -36.62 -16.14 0.23
C SER A 568 -36.78 -16.95 1.53
N LEU A 569 -37.13 -18.23 1.43
CA LEU A 569 -37.27 -19.12 2.59
C LEU A 569 -35.93 -19.37 3.31
N VAL A 570 -34.83 -19.49 2.53
CA VAL A 570 -33.48 -19.61 3.09
C VAL A 570 -33.09 -18.33 3.84
N LEU A 571 -33.29 -17.15 3.23
CA LEU A 571 -32.99 -15.86 3.86
C LEU A 571 -33.77 -15.64 5.15
N GLN A 572 -35.09 -15.91 5.15
CA GLN A 572 -35.92 -15.81 6.35
C GLN A 572 -35.46 -16.77 7.46
N THR A 573 -35.02 -17.98 7.09
CA THR A 573 -34.48 -18.95 8.05
C THR A 573 -33.15 -18.48 8.61
N LEU A 574 -32.27 -17.93 7.77
CA LEU A 574 -31.00 -17.35 8.22
C LEU A 574 -31.22 -16.13 9.12
N GLN A 575 -32.18 -15.25 8.82
CA GLN A 575 -32.55 -14.13 9.70
C GLN A 575 -33.02 -14.64 11.07
N LYS A 576 -33.84 -15.69 11.11
CA LYS A 576 -34.29 -16.30 12.38
C LYS A 576 -33.15 -16.92 13.19
N LEU A 577 -32.11 -17.39 12.52
CA LEU A 577 -30.94 -18.02 13.15
C LEU A 577 -29.85 -17.01 13.55
N TYR A 578 -29.94 -15.77 13.08
CA TYR A 578 -28.97 -14.73 13.41
C TYR A 578 -29.16 -14.25 14.86
N LYS A 579 -28.08 -14.24 15.64
CA LYS A 579 -28.05 -13.69 17.00
C LYS A 579 -26.88 -12.72 17.15
N GLU A 580 -27.12 -11.51 17.64
CA GLU A 580 -26.02 -10.59 18.03
C GLU A 580 -25.48 -10.98 19.42
N PRO A 581 -24.15 -11.04 19.66
CA PRO A 581 -23.03 -10.75 18.76
C PRO A 581 -22.45 -11.99 18.03
N GLU A 582 -23.00 -13.19 18.27
CA GLU A 582 -22.43 -14.48 17.82
C GLU A 582 -22.55 -14.72 16.30
N GLY A 583 -23.44 -14.01 15.61
CA GLY A 583 -23.67 -14.12 14.16
C GLY A 583 -24.51 -15.34 13.77
N LEU A 584 -24.23 -15.91 12.59
CA LEU A 584 -24.92 -17.10 12.08
C LEU A 584 -24.28 -18.40 12.62
N PRO A 585 -25.08 -19.42 12.99
CA PRO A 585 -24.59 -20.68 13.53
C PRO A 585 -23.80 -21.52 12.52
N ASP A 586 -23.23 -22.63 12.98
CA ASP A 586 -22.43 -23.54 12.14
C ASP A 586 -23.25 -24.15 11.00
N ASN A 587 -22.57 -24.51 9.90
CA ASN A 587 -23.19 -25.00 8.67
C ASN A 587 -24.03 -26.26 8.90
N LYS A 588 -23.69 -27.07 9.91
CA LYS A 588 -24.49 -28.24 10.32
C LYS A 588 -25.88 -27.86 10.83
N VAL A 589 -25.97 -26.81 11.65
CA VAL A 589 -27.23 -26.32 12.22
C VAL A 589 -28.08 -25.69 11.12
N ILE A 590 -27.46 -24.87 10.26
CA ILE A 590 -28.12 -24.26 9.09
C ILE A 590 -28.69 -25.34 8.16
N ALA A 591 -27.90 -26.37 7.82
CA ALA A 591 -28.34 -27.47 6.98
C ALA A 591 -29.49 -28.28 7.60
N SER A 592 -29.48 -28.48 8.92
CA SER A 592 -30.53 -29.19 9.63
C SER A 592 -31.86 -28.43 9.59
N GLU A 593 -31.85 -27.12 9.86
CA GLU A 593 -33.08 -26.31 9.83
C GLU A 593 -33.63 -26.13 8.42
N LEU A 594 -32.77 -25.90 7.43
CA LEU A 594 -33.19 -25.81 6.02
C LEU A 594 -33.71 -27.16 5.49
N GLY A 595 -33.18 -28.28 5.99
CA GLY A 595 -33.62 -29.63 5.62
C GLY A 595 -35.01 -30.01 6.14
N LYS A 596 -35.53 -29.32 7.17
CA LYS A 596 -36.90 -29.53 7.69
C LYS A 596 -37.98 -28.93 6.78
N LEU A 597 -37.62 -28.00 5.91
CA LEU A 597 -38.55 -27.29 5.04
C LEU A 597 -38.85 -28.13 3.78
N SER A 598 -40.08 -28.64 3.66
CA SER A 598 -40.51 -29.49 2.54
C SER A 598 -40.33 -28.83 1.18
N ASP A 599 -40.49 -27.52 1.11
CA ASP A 599 -40.46 -26.70 -0.11
C ASP A 599 -39.04 -26.58 -0.70
N LEU A 600 -38.01 -26.83 0.12
CA LEU A 600 -36.61 -26.77 -0.30
C LEU A 600 -36.08 -28.10 -0.85
N LYS A 601 -36.83 -29.22 -0.70
CA LYS A 601 -36.37 -30.57 -1.11
C LYS A 601 -35.91 -30.64 -2.57
N LYS A 602 -36.60 -29.94 -3.48
CA LYS A 602 -36.28 -29.88 -4.91
C LYS A 602 -34.98 -29.11 -5.20
N TYR A 603 -34.60 -28.18 -4.32
CA TYR A 603 -33.48 -27.24 -4.49
C TYR A 603 -32.30 -27.50 -3.54
N MET A 604 -32.31 -28.58 -2.74
CA MET A 604 -31.30 -28.85 -1.71
C MET A 604 -29.84 -28.79 -2.19
N LYS A 605 -29.57 -29.13 -3.46
CA LYS A 605 -28.23 -28.99 -4.06
C LYS A 605 -27.77 -27.53 -4.21
N LYS A 606 -28.71 -26.58 -4.39
CA LYS A 606 -28.47 -25.13 -4.53
C LYS A 606 -28.59 -24.38 -3.19
N VAL A 607 -29.37 -24.91 -2.25
CA VAL A 607 -29.67 -24.29 -0.95
C VAL A 607 -28.42 -24.02 -0.11
N MET A 608 -27.56 -25.04 0.09
CA MET A 608 -26.37 -24.87 0.94
C MET A 608 -25.30 -23.94 0.32
N PRO A 609 -24.99 -24.02 -0.98
CA PRO A 609 -24.13 -23.03 -1.62
C PRO A 609 -24.63 -21.59 -1.45
N PHE A 610 -25.94 -21.37 -1.65
CA PHE A 610 -26.54 -20.04 -1.45
C PHE A 610 -26.45 -19.59 0.01
N ALA A 611 -26.80 -20.45 0.96
CA ALA A 611 -26.70 -20.13 2.39
C ALA A 611 -25.25 -19.81 2.82
N GLN A 612 -24.26 -20.46 2.23
CA GLN A 612 -22.84 -20.18 2.51
C GLN A 612 -22.40 -18.82 1.97
N VAL A 613 -22.81 -18.46 0.75
CA VAL A 613 -22.57 -17.12 0.18
C VAL A 613 -23.22 -16.05 1.06
N MET A 614 -24.47 -16.25 1.48
CA MET A 614 -25.15 -15.30 2.36
C MET A 614 -24.50 -15.21 3.74
N LYS A 615 -23.97 -16.31 4.28
CA LYS A 615 -23.21 -16.31 5.53
C LYS A 615 -21.92 -15.49 5.42
N GLU A 616 -21.21 -15.57 4.29
CA GLU A 616 -20.06 -14.71 4.04
C GLU A 616 -20.45 -13.24 3.88
N LYS A 617 -21.50 -12.94 3.10
CA LYS A 617 -22.02 -11.56 2.99
C LYS A 617 -22.45 -11.00 4.34
N THR A 618 -23.05 -11.82 5.22
CA THR A 618 -23.48 -11.42 6.58
C THR A 618 -22.30 -11.11 7.51
N LYS A 619 -21.14 -11.75 7.33
CA LYS A 619 -19.93 -11.39 8.10
C LYS A 619 -19.45 -9.97 7.79
N ASN A 620 -19.61 -9.52 6.55
CA ASN A 620 -19.12 -8.21 6.10
C ASN A 620 -20.16 -7.10 6.29
N LEU A 621 -21.44 -7.39 6.02
CA LEU A 621 -22.54 -6.41 5.95
C LEU A 621 -23.53 -6.51 7.12
N GLY A 622 -23.32 -7.45 8.04
CA GLY A 622 -24.23 -7.73 9.15
C GLY A 622 -25.60 -8.24 8.67
N ILE A 623 -26.63 -8.01 9.50
CA ILE A 623 -27.99 -8.47 9.25
C ILE A 623 -28.60 -7.89 7.96
N SER A 624 -28.13 -6.73 7.50
CA SER A 624 -28.62 -6.08 6.26
C SER A 624 -28.39 -6.94 5.01
N ALA A 625 -27.40 -7.85 5.04
CA ALA A 625 -27.17 -8.81 3.95
C ALA A 625 -28.35 -9.76 3.74
N LEU A 626 -29.14 -10.01 4.77
CA LEU A 626 -30.24 -10.97 4.76
C LEU A 626 -31.59 -10.32 4.42
N ASN A 627 -31.60 -9.03 4.08
CA ASN A 627 -32.83 -8.33 3.67
C ASN A 627 -33.41 -8.96 2.40
N LEU A 628 -34.74 -9.08 2.37
CA LEU A 628 -35.48 -9.62 1.22
C LEU A 628 -35.55 -8.64 0.05
N PHE A 629 -35.24 -7.37 0.29
CA PHE A 629 -35.24 -6.30 -0.70
C PHE A 629 -33.91 -5.55 -0.63
N LEU A 630 -33.48 -5.02 -1.76
CA LEU A 630 -32.34 -4.12 -1.82
C LEU A 630 -32.72 -2.74 -1.26
N ASP A 631 -31.73 -2.05 -0.68
CA ASP A 631 -31.91 -0.70 -0.13
C ASP A 631 -32.10 0.36 -1.25
N PHE A 632 -31.95 -0.01 -2.52
CA PHE A 632 -32.00 0.86 -3.70
C PHE A 632 -32.74 0.21 -4.88
N ASP A 633 -33.21 1.02 -5.83
CA ASP A 633 -33.87 0.56 -7.05
C ASP A 633 -32.84 0.12 -8.11
N GLU A 634 -32.71 -1.19 -8.27
CA GLU A 634 -31.78 -1.83 -9.21
C GLU A 634 -32.02 -1.42 -10.67
N MET A 635 -33.30 -1.35 -11.07
CA MET A 635 -33.68 -1.07 -12.45
C MET A 635 -33.42 0.40 -12.80
N ALA A 636 -33.67 1.30 -11.85
CA ALA A 636 -33.39 2.73 -12.04
C ALA A 636 -31.90 2.99 -12.27
N ILE A 637 -31.01 2.42 -11.43
CA ILE A 637 -29.55 2.61 -11.53
C ILE A 637 -29.02 2.11 -12.88
N LEU A 638 -29.47 0.93 -13.31
CA LEU A 638 -29.05 0.33 -14.58
C LEU A 638 -29.52 1.16 -15.78
N LYS A 639 -30.73 1.74 -15.72
CA LYS A 639 -31.27 2.61 -16.76
C LYS A 639 -30.56 3.96 -16.83
N GLU A 640 -30.29 4.58 -15.70
CA GLU A 640 -29.55 5.86 -15.64
C GLU A 640 -28.15 5.73 -16.23
N ASN A 641 -27.50 4.57 -16.06
CA ASN A 641 -26.16 4.31 -16.59
C ASN A 641 -26.17 3.44 -17.87
N LYS A 642 -27.30 3.41 -18.60
CA LYS A 642 -27.46 2.63 -19.84
C LYS A 642 -26.37 2.93 -20.86
N GLU A 643 -26.06 4.21 -21.05
CA GLU A 643 -25.13 4.67 -22.06
C GLU A 643 -23.70 4.19 -21.79
N TYR A 644 -23.28 4.19 -20.52
CA TYR A 644 -21.99 3.64 -20.11
C TYR A 644 -21.89 2.16 -20.44
N LEU A 645 -22.93 1.37 -20.15
CA LEU A 645 -22.97 -0.07 -20.42
C LEU A 645 -22.89 -0.37 -21.92
N ILE A 646 -23.60 0.40 -22.76
CA ILE A 646 -23.56 0.28 -24.23
C ILE A 646 -22.14 0.54 -24.75
N SER A 647 -21.53 1.66 -24.35
CA SER A 647 -20.19 2.04 -24.78
C SER A 647 -19.14 1.02 -24.32
N THR A 648 -19.23 0.60 -23.06
CA THR A 648 -18.33 -0.35 -22.42
C THR A 648 -18.38 -1.75 -23.04
N LEU A 649 -19.58 -2.26 -23.30
CA LEU A 649 -19.80 -3.62 -23.81
C LEU A 649 -19.72 -3.68 -25.33
N ASP A 650 -19.46 -2.56 -26.02
CA ASP A 650 -19.43 -2.48 -27.49
C ASP A 650 -20.74 -3.00 -28.10
N LEU A 651 -21.88 -2.69 -27.46
CA LEU A 651 -23.23 -3.06 -27.92
C LEU A 651 -23.87 -1.91 -28.67
N GLU A 652 -24.92 -2.20 -29.44
CA GLU A 652 -25.70 -1.21 -30.20
C GLU A 652 -26.97 -0.82 -29.47
N GLU A 653 -27.68 -1.82 -28.94
CA GLU A 653 -28.87 -1.59 -28.12
C GLU A 653 -28.87 -2.49 -26.90
N LEU A 654 -29.39 -1.93 -25.81
CA LEU A 654 -29.55 -2.62 -24.55
C LEU A 654 -30.97 -2.42 -24.03
N SER A 655 -31.66 -3.53 -23.80
CA SER A 655 -33.03 -3.55 -23.28
C SER A 655 -33.03 -4.00 -21.82
N PHE A 656 -33.99 -3.50 -21.05
CA PHE A 656 -34.16 -3.84 -19.63
C PHE A 656 -35.54 -4.45 -19.41
N LYS A 657 -35.59 -5.65 -18.83
CA LYS A 657 -36.81 -6.41 -18.59
C LYS A 657 -36.83 -6.95 -17.17
N TYR A 658 -38.03 -7.19 -16.65
CA TYR A 658 -38.17 -7.89 -15.37
C TYR A 658 -38.22 -9.40 -15.60
N SER A 659 -37.58 -10.18 -14.72
CA SER A 659 -37.57 -11.65 -14.81
C SER A 659 -38.97 -12.27 -14.84
N ASP A 660 -39.95 -11.62 -14.21
CA ASP A 660 -41.33 -12.09 -14.08
C ASP A 660 -42.08 -12.14 -15.43
N GLU A 661 -41.56 -11.46 -16.45
CA GLU A 661 -42.17 -11.35 -17.78
C GLU A 661 -41.78 -12.53 -18.72
N SER A 662 -40.94 -13.46 -18.27
CA SER A 662 -40.43 -14.56 -19.09
C SER A 662 -40.52 -15.92 -18.40
N GLN A 663 -40.81 -16.97 -19.17
CA GLN A 663 -40.88 -18.36 -18.70
C GLN A 663 -39.57 -19.14 -18.89
N ASP A 664 -38.48 -18.46 -19.20
CA ASP A 664 -37.22 -19.10 -19.59
C ASP A 664 -36.49 -19.69 -18.37
N LYS A 665 -36.05 -20.96 -18.47
CA LYS A 665 -35.37 -21.66 -17.35
C LYS A 665 -34.06 -21.01 -16.93
N ALA A 666 -33.41 -20.29 -17.85
CA ALA A 666 -32.19 -19.54 -17.58
C ALA A 666 -32.41 -18.35 -16.62
N LEU A 667 -33.66 -17.92 -16.44
CA LEU A 667 -34.06 -16.80 -15.57
C LEU A 667 -34.56 -17.24 -14.19
N GLU A 668 -34.79 -18.55 -13.98
CA GLU A 668 -35.21 -19.12 -12.68
C GLU A 668 -34.15 -18.92 -11.58
N ASP A 669 -32.89 -18.69 -11.98
CA ASP A 669 -31.76 -18.41 -11.10
C ASP A 669 -31.45 -16.91 -10.93
N CYS A 670 -32.24 -16.00 -11.53
CA CYS A 670 -32.07 -14.56 -11.35
C CYS A 670 -32.55 -14.13 -9.95
N CYS A 671 -31.75 -13.35 -9.24
CA CYS A 671 -32.10 -12.79 -7.94
C CYS A 671 -31.71 -11.32 -7.82
N PRO A 672 -32.37 -10.54 -6.94
CA PRO A 672 -32.03 -9.13 -6.73
C PRO A 672 -30.54 -8.97 -6.38
N GLY A 673 -29.89 -8.03 -7.08
CA GLY A 673 -28.45 -7.75 -6.92
C GLY A 673 -27.52 -8.62 -7.78
N GLU A 674 -28.07 -9.58 -8.53
CA GLU A 674 -27.30 -10.39 -9.49
C GLU A 674 -28.06 -10.48 -10.83
N PRO A 675 -28.15 -9.37 -11.59
CA PRO A 675 -28.87 -9.33 -12.85
C PRO A 675 -28.23 -10.25 -13.91
N ILE A 676 -29.07 -10.78 -14.80
CA ILE A 676 -28.63 -11.66 -15.88
C ILE A 676 -28.66 -10.90 -17.20
N ILE A 677 -27.52 -10.85 -17.89
CA ILE A 677 -27.44 -10.36 -19.28
C ILE A 677 -27.49 -11.54 -20.26
N ILE A 678 -28.37 -11.44 -21.26
CA ILE A 678 -28.45 -12.37 -22.39
C ILE A 678 -28.05 -11.61 -23.65
N TYR A 679 -26.97 -12.07 -24.29
CA TYR A 679 -26.48 -11.48 -25.53
C TYR A 679 -27.20 -12.07 -26.74
N SER A 680 -27.56 -11.22 -27.69
CA SER A 680 -28.16 -11.61 -28.95
C SER A 680 -27.46 -10.94 -30.13
N THR A 681 -27.57 -11.57 -31.30
CA THR A 681 -27.10 -11.02 -32.57
C THR A 681 -28.33 -10.78 -33.43
N ALA A 682 -28.68 -9.51 -33.64
CA ALA A 682 -29.77 -9.17 -34.53
C ALA A 682 -29.39 -9.50 -35.99
N PRO A 683 -30.33 -10.03 -36.81
CA PRO A 683 -30.09 -10.26 -38.22
C PRO A 683 -29.88 -8.92 -38.95
N SER A 684 -28.93 -8.87 -39.87
CA SER A 684 -28.47 -7.63 -40.49
C SER A 684 -28.23 -7.76 -41.99
N VAL A 685 -28.45 -6.68 -42.74
CA VAL A 685 -28.05 -6.57 -44.16
C VAL A 685 -26.89 -5.58 -44.29
N SER A 686 -25.83 -5.96 -45.00
CA SER A 686 -24.65 -5.09 -45.18
C SER A 686 -24.98 -3.93 -46.13
N LEU A 687 -24.76 -2.71 -45.67
CA LEU A 687 -24.92 -1.49 -46.46
C LEU A 687 -23.55 -0.92 -46.82
N LYS A 688 -23.33 -0.64 -48.11
CA LYS A 688 -22.12 -0.03 -48.63
C LYS A 688 -22.20 1.49 -48.51
N LEU A 689 -21.25 2.11 -47.82
CA LEU A 689 -21.20 3.54 -47.54
C LEU A 689 -19.97 4.14 -48.23
N ILE A 690 -20.19 5.12 -49.11
CA ILE A 690 -19.14 5.73 -49.93
C ILE A 690 -19.08 7.24 -49.64
N ASN A 691 -17.90 7.74 -49.31
CA ASN A 691 -17.65 9.18 -49.25
C ASN A 691 -16.95 9.62 -50.54
N GLN A 692 -17.50 10.67 -51.14
CA GLN A 692 -17.11 11.18 -52.47
C GLN A 692 -16.46 12.57 -52.36
N GLN A 693 -16.11 13.01 -51.16
CA GLN A 693 -15.40 14.27 -50.96
C GLN A 693 -13.96 14.14 -51.45
N PRO A 694 -13.51 15.06 -52.32
CA PRO A 694 -12.12 15.08 -52.77
C PRO A 694 -11.19 15.43 -51.59
N HIS A 695 -10.00 14.81 -51.57
CA HIS A 695 -8.94 15.04 -50.59
C HIS A 695 -9.23 14.62 -49.14
N GLU A 696 -10.33 13.90 -48.88
CA GLU A 696 -10.60 13.27 -47.58
C GLU A 696 -10.19 11.79 -47.57
N GLY A 697 -9.65 11.30 -46.46
CA GLY A 697 -9.13 9.93 -46.33
C GLY A 697 -10.21 8.86 -46.12
N TYR A 698 -11.48 9.25 -46.07
CA TYR A 698 -12.63 8.38 -45.84
C TYR A 698 -13.22 7.98 -47.20
N ILE A 699 -12.96 6.76 -47.68
CA ILE A 699 -13.32 6.36 -49.05
C ILE A 699 -14.55 5.45 -49.06
N GLU A 700 -14.42 4.23 -48.56
CA GLU A 700 -15.47 3.22 -48.58
C GLU A 700 -15.52 2.47 -47.24
N ILE A 701 -16.72 2.21 -46.74
CA ILE A 701 -16.95 1.33 -45.59
C ILE A 701 -18.20 0.49 -45.81
N GLN A 702 -18.19 -0.75 -45.30
CA GLN A 702 -19.38 -1.60 -45.25
C GLN A 702 -19.81 -1.78 -43.80
N LEU A 703 -21.05 -1.44 -43.49
CA LEU A 703 -21.61 -1.58 -42.14
C LEU A 703 -22.92 -2.38 -42.20
N PRO A 704 -23.11 -3.38 -41.32
CA PRO A 704 -24.38 -4.11 -41.23
C PRO A 704 -25.49 -3.21 -40.69
N VAL A 705 -26.66 -3.14 -41.32
CA VAL A 705 -27.83 -2.39 -40.84
C VAL A 705 -28.82 -3.37 -40.21
N TYR A 706 -29.37 -3.01 -39.05
CA TYR A 706 -30.29 -3.84 -38.27
C TYR A 706 -31.71 -3.26 -38.29
N GLU A 707 -32.71 -4.12 -38.11
CA GLU A 707 -34.12 -3.73 -38.03
C GLU A 707 -34.36 -2.69 -36.93
N GLY A 708 -35.12 -1.63 -37.22
CA GLY A 708 -35.54 -0.63 -36.24
C GLY A 708 -34.48 0.38 -35.82
N THR A 709 -33.24 0.27 -36.33
CA THR A 709 -32.13 1.15 -35.99
C THR A 709 -32.37 2.56 -36.57
N PRO A 710 -32.20 3.66 -35.80
CA PRO A 710 -32.29 5.00 -36.35
C PRO A 710 -31.04 5.37 -37.18
N VAL A 711 -31.18 6.30 -38.13
CA VAL A 711 -30.08 6.81 -38.95
C VAL A 711 -28.94 7.41 -38.10
N SER A 712 -29.27 8.06 -36.99
CA SER A 712 -28.29 8.58 -36.01
C SER A 712 -27.35 7.51 -35.42
N SER A 713 -27.83 6.28 -35.24
CA SER A 713 -26.99 5.16 -34.79
C SER A 713 -26.03 4.71 -35.89
N LEU A 714 -26.46 4.72 -37.17
CA LEU A 714 -25.56 4.44 -38.30
C LEU A 714 -24.48 5.52 -38.46
N ILE A 715 -24.82 6.80 -38.28
CA ILE A 715 -23.86 7.91 -38.24
C ILE A 715 -22.80 7.68 -37.15
N SER A 716 -23.24 7.32 -35.94
CA SER A 716 -22.35 7.01 -34.82
C SER A 716 -21.40 5.83 -35.14
N ARG A 717 -21.87 4.84 -35.90
CA ARG A 717 -21.07 3.69 -36.35
C ARG A 717 -20.04 4.07 -37.42
N ILE A 718 -20.40 4.95 -38.35
CA ILE A 718 -19.44 5.52 -39.32
C ILE A 718 -18.35 6.27 -38.57
N ARG A 719 -18.73 7.12 -37.61
CA ARG A 719 -17.79 7.87 -36.77
C ARG A 719 -16.82 6.96 -36.05
N LYS A 720 -17.32 5.90 -35.39
CA LYS A 720 -16.49 4.93 -34.66
C LYS A 720 -15.55 4.14 -35.57
N ALA A 721 -16.05 3.67 -36.72
CA ALA A 721 -15.27 2.82 -37.61
C ALA A 721 -14.18 3.58 -38.38
N GLN A 722 -14.47 4.82 -38.78
CA GLN A 722 -13.52 5.70 -39.49
C GLN A 722 -12.72 6.62 -38.56
N LYS A 723 -12.95 6.55 -37.23
CA LYS A 723 -12.32 7.39 -36.20
C LYS A 723 -12.45 8.90 -36.51
N ILE A 724 -13.64 9.33 -36.92
CA ILE A 724 -13.92 10.73 -37.24
C ILE A 724 -14.06 11.53 -35.92
N PRO A 725 -13.38 12.69 -35.75
CA PRO A 725 -13.52 13.53 -34.55
C PRO A 725 -14.96 14.02 -34.35
N GLU A 726 -15.41 14.17 -33.09
CA GLU A 726 -16.78 14.63 -32.78
C GLU A 726 -17.10 16.04 -33.28
N ILE A 727 -16.07 16.85 -33.53
CA ILE A 727 -16.19 18.21 -34.06
C ILE A 727 -16.77 18.22 -35.49
N LYS A 728 -16.57 17.15 -36.27
CA LYS A 728 -17.05 17.06 -37.66
C LYS A 728 -18.46 16.46 -37.73
N GLN A 729 -19.34 17.07 -38.51
CA GLN A 729 -20.72 16.60 -38.72
C GLN A 729 -20.76 15.58 -39.86
N ILE A 730 -21.56 14.53 -39.74
CA ILE A 730 -21.71 13.52 -40.80
C ILE A 730 -23.13 13.60 -41.35
N LYS A 731 -23.26 13.78 -42.67
CA LYS A 731 -24.55 13.75 -43.38
C LYS A 731 -24.64 12.52 -44.27
N LEU A 732 -25.80 11.86 -44.26
CA LEU A 732 -26.09 10.69 -45.08
C LEU A 732 -27.03 11.04 -46.22
N TYR A 733 -26.70 10.54 -47.41
CA TYR A 733 -27.39 10.82 -48.67
C TYR A 733 -27.75 9.52 -49.39
N ARG A 734 -29.04 9.37 -49.70
CA ARG A 734 -29.59 8.30 -50.54
C ARG A 734 -29.55 8.70 -52.02
N TYR A 735 -29.36 7.76 -52.93
CA TYR A 735 -29.57 8.01 -54.36
C TYR A 735 -31.06 8.06 -54.72
N ILE A 736 -31.46 9.04 -55.54
CA ILE A 736 -32.85 9.15 -56.03
C ILE A 736 -33.17 7.96 -56.96
N ASP A 737 -32.22 7.61 -57.84
CA ASP A 737 -32.26 6.37 -58.63
C ASP A 737 -31.40 5.28 -57.97
N ILE A 738 -32.07 4.25 -57.47
CA ILE A 738 -31.47 3.16 -56.67
C ILE A 738 -30.51 2.29 -57.50
N ASN A 739 -30.74 2.17 -58.81
CA ASN A 739 -30.00 1.23 -59.67
C ASN A 739 -28.92 1.93 -60.52
N LEU A 740 -29.22 3.11 -61.08
CA LEU A 740 -28.31 3.87 -61.95
C LEU A 740 -27.50 4.91 -61.20
N GLY A 741 -27.99 5.43 -60.06
CA GLY A 741 -27.29 6.41 -59.23
C GLY A 741 -25.92 5.93 -58.74
N PRO A 742 -25.80 4.72 -58.17
CA PRO A 742 -24.51 4.17 -57.76
C PRO A 742 -23.56 3.86 -58.93
N ARG A 743 -24.06 3.84 -60.18
CA ARG A 743 -23.30 3.52 -61.40
C ARG A 743 -22.92 4.76 -62.21
N THR A 744 -23.35 5.95 -61.80
CA THR A 744 -23.03 7.21 -62.47
C THR A 744 -21.72 7.77 -61.91
N ILE A 745 -20.88 8.32 -62.79
CA ILE A 745 -19.60 8.91 -62.41
C ILE A 745 -19.88 10.18 -61.58
N PRO A 746 -19.38 10.30 -60.34
CA PRO A 746 -19.60 11.48 -59.50
C PRO A 746 -18.97 12.73 -60.13
N VAL A 747 -19.70 13.85 -60.15
CA VAL A 747 -19.16 15.14 -60.58
C VAL A 747 -18.38 15.77 -59.43
N LEU A 748 -17.08 16.00 -59.65
CA LEU A 748 -16.18 16.64 -58.68
C LEU A 748 -16.74 18.00 -58.23
N GLY A 749 -16.93 18.17 -56.92
CA GLY A 749 -17.45 19.41 -56.31
C GLY A 749 -18.97 19.50 -56.18
N LYS A 750 -19.74 18.54 -56.70
CA LYS A 750 -21.21 18.46 -56.54
C LYS A 750 -21.63 17.12 -55.93
N THR A 751 -21.31 16.91 -54.66
CA THR A 751 -21.57 15.64 -53.96
C THR A 751 -23.05 15.38 -53.66
N GLU A 752 -23.92 16.37 -53.85
CA GLU A 752 -25.37 16.32 -53.55
C GLU A 752 -26.25 16.04 -54.78
N ASP A 753 -25.73 16.17 -56.00
CA ASP A 753 -26.51 15.99 -57.24
C ASP A 753 -27.04 14.55 -57.37
N GLY A 754 -28.35 14.42 -57.61
CA GLY A 754 -29.03 13.13 -57.76
C GLY A 754 -29.27 12.36 -56.45
N LYS A 755 -29.11 13.01 -55.29
CA LYS A 755 -29.26 12.40 -53.97
C LYS A 755 -30.25 13.16 -53.07
N SER A 756 -30.83 12.47 -52.09
CA SER A 756 -31.67 13.06 -51.04
C SER A 756 -31.08 12.79 -49.65
N VAL A 757 -31.15 13.79 -48.76
CA VAL A 757 -30.66 13.67 -47.38
C VAL A 757 -31.56 12.72 -46.59
N LEU A 758 -30.96 11.86 -45.76
CA LEU A 758 -31.68 11.01 -44.82
C LEU A 758 -31.87 11.75 -43.49
N SER A 759 -33.11 11.82 -42.99
CA SER A 759 -33.38 12.33 -41.64
C SER A 759 -32.78 11.43 -40.56
N GLU A 760 -32.17 12.03 -39.53
CA GLU A 760 -31.48 11.32 -38.46
C GLU A 760 -32.41 10.46 -37.58
N ASP A 761 -33.70 10.82 -37.52
CA ASP A 761 -34.72 10.15 -36.70
C ASP A 761 -35.41 8.98 -37.41
N SER A 762 -35.22 8.85 -38.73
CA SER A 762 -35.85 7.79 -39.53
C SER A 762 -35.27 6.42 -39.17
N LYS A 763 -36.14 5.39 -39.09
CA LYS A 763 -35.75 4.02 -38.70
C LYS A 763 -35.61 3.10 -39.91
N PHE A 764 -34.53 2.33 -39.95
CA PHE A 764 -34.30 1.30 -40.96
C PHE A 764 -35.24 0.11 -40.76
N SER A 765 -35.76 -0.43 -41.86
CA SER A 765 -36.47 -1.70 -41.93
C SER A 765 -35.82 -2.58 -43.00
N VAL A 766 -35.48 -3.80 -42.62
CA VAL A 766 -34.58 -4.74 -43.28
C VAL A 766 -35.36 -6.00 -43.65
N GLU A 767 -35.49 -6.26 -44.95
CA GLU A 767 -36.09 -7.51 -45.46
C GLU A 767 -34.99 -8.53 -45.75
N LEU A 768 -34.84 -9.52 -44.88
CA LEU A 768 -33.77 -10.52 -44.95
C LEU A 768 -33.84 -11.41 -46.18
N GLU A 769 -35.03 -11.73 -46.69
CA GLU A 769 -35.23 -12.60 -47.87
C GLU A 769 -34.75 -11.94 -49.17
N LYS A 770 -34.84 -10.61 -49.26
CA LYS A 770 -34.47 -9.85 -50.48
C LYS A 770 -33.15 -9.06 -50.32
N ALA A 771 -32.55 -9.09 -49.13
CA ALA A 771 -31.41 -8.25 -48.75
C ALA A 771 -31.63 -6.76 -49.08
N SER A 772 -32.87 -6.28 -48.90
CA SER A 772 -33.25 -4.89 -49.17
C SER A 772 -33.41 -4.10 -47.88
N ILE A 773 -33.02 -2.81 -47.93
CA ILE A 773 -33.10 -1.87 -46.82
C ILE A 773 -34.07 -0.75 -47.21
N SER A 774 -35.00 -0.44 -46.32
CA SER A 774 -35.95 0.66 -46.45
C SER A 774 -35.96 1.54 -45.20
N LEU A 775 -36.41 2.78 -45.33
CA LEU A 775 -36.65 3.71 -44.22
C LEU A 775 -38.14 4.00 -44.11
N ALA A 776 -38.63 4.13 -42.88
CA ALA A 776 -39.96 4.68 -42.61
C ALA A 776 -39.82 6.19 -42.34
N GLU A 777 -40.28 7.01 -43.28
CA GLU A 777 -40.26 8.48 -43.15
C GLU A 777 -41.67 9.01 -43.42
N ASN A 778 -42.28 9.70 -42.44
CA ASN A 778 -43.63 10.28 -42.53
C ASN A 778 -44.73 9.30 -43.03
N GLY A 779 -44.66 8.03 -42.62
CA GLY A 779 -45.64 7.00 -43.01
C GLY A 779 -45.46 6.42 -44.42
N LYS A 780 -44.43 6.82 -45.17
CA LYS A 780 -44.06 6.23 -46.47
C LYS A 780 -42.81 5.38 -46.35
N LYS A 781 -42.81 4.20 -46.99
CA LYS A 781 -41.67 3.27 -47.06
C LYS A 781 -40.73 3.71 -48.20
N LEU A 782 -39.51 4.09 -47.87
CA LEU A 782 -38.50 4.61 -48.78
C LEU A 782 -37.38 3.58 -48.97
N GLU A 783 -37.27 2.96 -50.15
CA GLU A 783 -36.19 2.01 -50.45
C GLU A 783 -34.83 2.69 -50.69
N ILE A 784 -33.77 2.22 -50.04
CA ILE A 784 -32.46 2.90 -50.04
C ILE A 784 -31.51 2.30 -51.08
N GLY A 785 -31.66 1.00 -51.39
CA GLY A 785 -30.70 0.23 -52.19
C GLY A 785 -29.54 -0.35 -51.37
N SER A 786 -28.53 -0.86 -52.08
CA SER A 786 -27.34 -1.48 -51.47
C SER A 786 -26.20 -0.50 -51.20
N GLN A 787 -26.29 0.75 -51.68
CA GLN A 787 -25.25 1.77 -51.54
C GLN A 787 -25.81 3.14 -51.11
N VAL A 788 -25.14 3.79 -50.15
CA VAL A 788 -25.47 5.13 -49.63
C VAL A 788 -24.21 5.99 -49.62
N SER A 789 -24.36 7.29 -49.85
CA SER A 789 -23.25 8.24 -49.80
C SER A 789 -23.23 8.97 -48.46
N TYR A 790 -22.05 9.22 -47.89
CA TYR A 790 -21.90 10.05 -46.69
C TYR A 790 -20.87 11.15 -46.91
N VAL A 791 -21.05 12.27 -46.22
CA VAL A 791 -20.20 13.47 -46.31
C VAL A 791 -19.85 13.89 -44.89
N VAL A 792 -18.57 14.23 -44.66
CA VAL A 792 -18.04 14.72 -43.39
C VAL A 792 -17.81 16.24 -43.54
N VAL A 793 -18.53 17.04 -42.75
CA VAL A 793 -18.55 18.51 -42.79
C VAL A 793 -17.78 19.08 -41.61
#